data_AF-A0A554WS56-F1
#
_entry.id   AF-A0A554WS56-F1
#
_cell.length_a   1.000
_cell.length_b   1.000
_cell.length_c   1.000
_cell.angle_alpha   90.00
_cell.angle_beta   90.00
_cell.angle_gamma   90.00
#
_symmetry.space_group_name_H-M   'P 1'
#
loop_
_entity.id
_entity.type
_entity.pdbx_description
1 polymer ?
#
loop_
_entity_poly.entity_id
_entity_poly.type
_entity_poly.pdbx_seq_one_letter_code
_entity_poly.pdbx_strand_id
1 'polypeptide(L)'
;MRLADYAELTEGWSAAQRTALEAAWQEAARVLSPRGLDNWLKGAAALARMGRGEGVVTSWLEAAPAVAREVGEDVIPELAQQCLLFASRTSAAVIELIVATAPVAARRLGDAELFLGYLQLLNVLLGQAPRGLRPMLEHLDALLGVLTLGGLRRWALWGAQAHRTDYEAQARYFALQSPQALAVLQKERKGTLFVDIQRRLGMYLRALWGRDFLLRPSAGDGDAPTRPFIAGQVLHLPDALDDEGDVTAMDRYRAAAAHAAAHIVSLPRHLEGAGLGALEKACVGVFEDARAEALAIARFPRLGDLWRRLHDARPQGETAAALLARIARALLDPAYEDGHPLVAWAREQFETMPLERPRAAHALGLELAAQLRARGAAFSPQRDRIGPDYRDDNRYLWEFDPDAADWYVPATEAAPRQVRKYVSVMEMVNEVEVETAGDDAQEIWVCASELFDDDGTSFNAREGREPLPEPRHYDEFDYHLQLDRPAWVTVLEKRPKLGDPAEVEALLAEHQDVTRQLRRLLDALQPQGVQRIRKLENGDDVDLDAAVRAAVDRRLGRQPDPRVMLRTQRKVRDIAVLVLLDLSASTQDRLPGSERTVLELTRAATALLGQAIHQVGDRFAIHGFCSDGRHNVFYERFKDFEQPWGELAKARLAGMQGRLSTRMGAAIRHAGHHLGRVAAARRLLLVVTDGEPADVDVRDPAYLRHDARRAVDTVVAQGVQPFCLTLDPRADRYVASIFGPRNYLILDRVEQLPQRLPLLYTALAR
;
A
#
# COMPACT_ATOMS: atom_id res chain seq x y z
N MET A 1 -13.28 7.85 -18.48
CA MET A 1 -14.39 8.78 -18.23
C MET A 1 -14.52 9.73 -19.40
N ARG A 2 -15.73 10.17 -19.73
CA ARG A 2 -15.98 11.19 -20.74
C ARG A 2 -16.33 12.50 -20.05
N LEU A 3 -15.95 13.63 -20.63
CA LEU A 3 -16.28 14.96 -20.10
C LEU A 3 -17.79 15.15 -19.85
N ALA A 4 -18.61 14.48 -20.66
CA ALA A 4 -20.07 14.47 -20.54
C ALA A 4 -20.59 13.94 -19.19
N ASP A 5 -19.81 13.12 -18.48
CA ASP A 5 -20.18 12.54 -17.19
C ASP A 5 -20.21 13.62 -16.07
N TYR A 6 -19.71 14.84 -16.34
CA TYR A 6 -19.60 15.96 -15.40
C TYR A 6 -20.42 17.20 -15.79
N ALA A 7 -21.41 17.03 -16.67
CA ALA A 7 -22.18 18.15 -17.21
C ALA A 7 -22.77 19.07 -16.13
N GLU A 8 -23.25 18.50 -15.01
CA GLU A 8 -23.83 19.24 -13.88
C GLU A 8 -22.84 20.19 -13.18
N LEU A 9 -21.54 19.84 -13.09
CA LEU A 9 -20.53 20.70 -12.46
C LEU A 9 -20.11 21.88 -13.34
N THR A 10 -20.35 21.77 -14.65
CA THR A 10 -20.01 22.78 -15.67
C THR A 10 -21.22 23.62 -16.09
N GLU A 11 -22.36 23.41 -15.42
CA GLU A 11 -23.58 24.16 -15.68
C GLU A 11 -23.38 25.65 -15.32
N GLY A 12 -23.73 26.55 -16.24
CA GLY A 12 -23.52 27.99 -16.09
C GLY A 12 -22.11 28.52 -16.41
N TRP A 13 -21.17 27.66 -16.84
CA TRP A 13 -19.84 28.12 -17.26
C TRP A 13 -19.87 28.85 -18.61
N SER A 14 -18.98 29.84 -18.77
CA SER A 14 -18.84 30.60 -20.02
C SER A 14 -18.21 29.77 -21.14
N ALA A 15 -18.35 30.23 -22.38
CA ALA A 15 -17.77 29.55 -23.55
C ALA A 15 -16.23 29.44 -23.45
N ALA A 16 -15.58 30.45 -22.88
CA ALA A 16 -14.13 30.44 -22.66
C ALA A 16 -13.72 29.35 -21.66
N GLN A 17 -14.45 29.22 -20.54
CA GLN A 17 -14.18 28.20 -19.52
C GLN A 17 -14.38 26.77 -20.05
N ARG A 18 -15.40 26.55 -20.89
CA ARG A 18 -15.63 25.25 -21.53
C ARG A 18 -14.53 24.89 -22.51
N THR A 19 -14.06 25.86 -23.30
CA THR A 19 -12.95 25.65 -24.24
C THR A 19 -11.66 25.31 -23.50
N ALA A 20 -11.36 26.01 -22.39
CA ALA A 20 -10.21 25.71 -21.54
C ALA A 20 -10.30 24.31 -20.91
N LEU A 21 -11.50 23.90 -20.47
CA LEU A 21 -11.75 22.58 -19.91
C LEU A 21 -11.52 21.47 -20.94
N GLU A 22 -12.06 21.63 -22.16
CA GLU A 22 -11.86 20.68 -23.25
C GLU A 22 -10.37 20.54 -23.61
N ALA A 23 -9.63 21.65 -23.62
CA ALA A 23 -8.20 21.65 -23.87
C ALA A 23 -7.39 20.95 -22.77
N ALA A 24 -7.73 21.18 -21.49
CA ALA A 24 -7.03 20.60 -20.35
C ALA A 24 -7.44 19.14 -20.05
N TRP A 25 -8.61 18.69 -20.53
CA TRP A 25 -9.22 17.40 -20.16
C TRP A 25 -8.32 16.20 -20.41
N GLN A 26 -7.68 16.11 -21.58
CA GLN A 26 -6.87 14.95 -21.91
C GLN A 26 -5.66 14.79 -20.98
N GLU A 27 -5.00 15.90 -20.65
CA GLU A 27 -3.85 15.87 -19.76
C GLU A 27 -4.28 15.62 -18.31
N ALA A 28 -5.38 16.26 -17.87
CA ALA A 28 -5.95 16.02 -16.54
C ALA A 28 -6.33 14.55 -16.36
N ALA A 29 -6.99 13.93 -17.34
CA ALA A 29 -7.40 12.54 -17.29
C ALA A 29 -6.24 11.54 -17.36
N ARG A 30 -5.04 11.99 -17.77
CA ARG A 30 -3.82 11.18 -17.76
C ARG A 30 -3.13 11.18 -16.39
N VAL A 31 -3.24 12.30 -15.66
CA VAL A 31 -2.51 12.51 -14.40
C VAL A 31 -3.38 12.19 -13.18
N LEU A 32 -4.68 12.49 -13.24
CA LEU A 32 -5.59 12.40 -12.10
C LEU A 32 -6.40 11.10 -12.12
N SER A 33 -6.63 10.54 -10.93
CA SER A 33 -7.62 9.48 -10.73
C SER A 33 -9.05 10.01 -10.96
N PRO A 34 -10.09 9.18 -11.02
CA PRO A 34 -11.48 9.66 -11.07
C PRO A 34 -11.84 10.57 -9.90
N ARG A 35 -11.32 10.27 -8.69
CA ARG A 35 -11.49 11.13 -7.52
C ARG A 35 -10.72 12.44 -7.69
N GLY A 36 -9.51 12.38 -8.25
CA GLY A 36 -8.73 13.56 -8.62
C GLY A 36 -9.44 14.45 -9.64
N LEU A 37 -10.04 13.87 -10.69
CA LEU A 37 -10.82 14.56 -11.71
C LEU A 37 -12.07 15.22 -11.13
N ASP A 38 -12.79 14.50 -10.26
CA ASP A 38 -13.95 15.03 -9.55
C ASP A 38 -13.56 16.20 -8.63
N ASN A 39 -12.50 16.07 -7.84
CA ASN A 39 -11.99 17.15 -6.99
C ASN A 39 -11.49 18.36 -7.80
N TRP A 40 -10.82 18.11 -8.91
CA TRP A 40 -10.35 19.15 -9.83
C TRP A 40 -11.51 19.94 -10.42
N LEU A 41 -12.56 19.27 -10.89
CA LEU A 41 -13.76 19.92 -11.42
C LEU A 41 -14.59 20.62 -10.35
N LYS A 42 -14.75 20.01 -9.16
CA LYS A 42 -15.41 20.66 -8.02
C LYS A 42 -14.66 21.92 -7.58
N GLY A 43 -13.33 21.89 -7.57
CA GLY A 43 -12.49 23.06 -7.34
C GLY A 43 -12.72 24.15 -8.39
N ALA A 44 -12.73 23.80 -9.67
CA ALA A 44 -13.01 24.72 -10.76
C ALA A 44 -14.40 25.36 -10.64
N ALA A 45 -15.42 24.55 -10.32
CA ALA A 45 -16.79 25.02 -10.12
C ALA A 45 -16.91 25.94 -8.90
N ALA A 46 -16.23 25.62 -7.80
CA ALA A 46 -16.20 26.47 -6.60
C ALA A 46 -15.54 27.83 -6.89
N LEU A 47 -14.43 27.84 -7.63
CA LEU A 47 -13.76 29.08 -8.06
C LEU A 47 -14.62 29.88 -9.05
N ALA A 48 -15.36 29.22 -9.95
CA ALA A 48 -16.29 29.89 -10.86
C ALA A 48 -17.42 30.61 -10.10
N ARG A 49 -17.97 29.97 -9.06
CA ARG A 49 -19.03 30.55 -8.20
C ARG A 49 -18.59 31.80 -7.44
N MET A 50 -17.29 32.04 -7.27
CA MET A 50 -16.80 33.27 -6.65
C MET A 50 -17.12 34.53 -7.47
N GLY A 51 -17.39 34.40 -8.78
CA GLY A 51 -17.73 35.54 -9.64
C GLY A 51 -16.59 36.56 -9.82
N ARG A 52 -15.33 36.11 -9.68
CA ARG A 52 -14.14 36.98 -9.65
C ARG A 52 -13.40 37.07 -11.00
N GLY A 53 -14.04 36.71 -12.11
CA GLY A 53 -13.46 36.73 -13.45
C GLY A 53 -13.05 35.35 -13.95
N GLU A 54 -12.87 35.23 -15.28
CA GLU A 54 -12.66 33.94 -15.95
C GLU A 54 -11.22 33.40 -15.84
N GLY A 55 -10.26 34.29 -15.56
CA GLY A 55 -8.82 33.95 -15.50
C GLY A 55 -8.46 32.95 -14.41
N VAL A 56 -9.07 33.06 -13.22
CA VAL A 56 -8.81 32.13 -12.09
C VAL A 56 -9.20 30.69 -12.44
N VAL A 57 -10.36 30.50 -13.08
CA VAL A 57 -10.85 29.17 -13.47
C VAL A 57 -10.00 28.59 -14.59
N THR A 58 -9.63 29.41 -15.58
CA THR A 58 -8.75 28.98 -16.68
C THR A 58 -7.39 28.55 -16.15
N SER A 59 -6.77 29.38 -15.31
CA SER A 59 -5.51 29.06 -14.63
C SER A 59 -5.61 27.79 -13.79
N TRP A 60 -6.72 27.58 -13.07
CA TRP A 60 -6.96 26.36 -12.30
C TRP A 60 -7.00 25.10 -13.16
N LEU A 61 -7.73 25.15 -14.27
CA LEU A 61 -7.87 24.02 -15.18
C LEU A 61 -6.51 23.57 -15.73
N GLU A 62 -5.60 24.51 -15.97
CA GLU A 62 -4.24 24.23 -16.45
C GLU A 62 -3.27 23.81 -15.33
N ALA A 63 -3.27 24.53 -14.21
CA ALA A 63 -2.24 24.43 -13.19
C ALA A 63 -2.47 23.26 -12.22
N ALA A 64 -3.72 22.99 -11.83
CA ALA A 64 -4.01 22.00 -10.79
C ALA A 64 -3.58 20.56 -11.18
N PRO A 65 -3.81 20.06 -12.41
CA PRO A 65 -3.27 18.77 -12.83
C PRO A 65 -1.73 18.73 -12.81
N ALA A 66 -1.06 19.84 -13.15
CA ALA A 66 0.39 19.93 -13.06
C ALA A 66 0.88 19.86 -11.61
N VAL A 67 0.20 20.49 -10.66
CA VAL A 67 0.48 20.34 -9.22
C VAL A 67 0.34 18.89 -8.79
N ALA A 68 -0.76 18.23 -9.16
CA ALA A 68 -0.99 16.83 -8.82
C ALA A 68 0.09 15.89 -9.36
N ARG A 69 0.65 16.19 -10.53
CA ARG A 69 1.75 15.42 -11.11
C ARG A 69 3.02 15.46 -10.25
N GLU A 70 3.31 16.62 -9.65
CA GLU A 70 4.57 16.84 -8.91
C GLU A 70 4.48 16.38 -7.46
N VAL A 71 3.36 16.64 -6.77
CA VAL A 71 3.23 16.40 -5.31
C VAL A 71 2.05 15.50 -4.92
N GLY A 72 1.32 14.96 -5.90
CA GLY A 72 0.16 14.08 -5.68
C GLY A 72 -1.18 14.82 -5.71
N GLU A 73 -2.25 14.11 -6.08
CA GLU A 73 -3.61 14.69 -6.25
C GLU A 73 -4.30 15.06 -4.92
N ASP A 74 -3.76 14.61 -3.79
CA ASP A 74 -4.36 14.82 -2.46
C ASP A 74 -4.31 16.27 -2.01
N VAL A 75 -3.40 17.08 -2.57
CA VAL A 75 -3.30 18.51 -2.24
C VAL A 75 -4.34 19.36 -2.98
N ILE A 76 -5.04 18.81 -3.98
CA ILE A 76 -5.94 19.57 -4.87
C ILE A 76 -7.13 20.17 -4.09
N PRO A 77 -7.84 19.43 -3.21
CA PRO A 77 -8.90 20.02 -2.40
C PRO A 77 -8.41 21.15 -1.50
N GLU A 78 -7.24 20.98 -0.87
CA GLU A 78 -6.65 21.99 0.02
C GLU A 78 -6.23 23.24 -0.78
N LEU A 79 -5.65 23.07 -1.97
CA LEU A 79 -5.33 24.20 -2.85
C LEU A 79 -6.59 24.99 -3.23
N ALA A 80 -7.69 24.30 -3.61
CA ALA A 80 -8.96 24.95 -3.89
C ALA A 80 -9.48 25.70 -2.66
N GLN A 81 -9.48 25.06 -1.49
CA GLN A 81 -9.94 25.64 -0.23
C GLN A 81 -9.14 26.89 0.15
N GLN A 82 -7.82 26.86 0.03
CA GLN A 82 -6.96 28.02 0.30
C GLN A 82 -7.25 29.17 -0.67
N CYS A 83 -7.44 28.89 -1.97
CA CYS A 83 -7.85 29.91 -2.94
C CYS A 83 -9.19 30.57 -2.57
N LEU A 84 -10.18 29.79 -2.11
CA LEU A 84 -11.45 30.32 -1.60
C LEU A 84 -11.24 31.19 -0.35
N LEU A 85 -10.37 30.77 0.58
CA LEU A 85 -10.03 31.54 1.78
C LEU A 85 -9.28 32.85 1.48
N PHE A 86 -8.53 32.89 0.37
CA PHE A 86 -7.82 34.09 -0.09
C PHE A 86 -8.76 35.10 -0.76
N ALA A 87 -9.88 34.63 -1.31
CA ALA A 87 -10.89 35.47 -1.99
C ALA A 87 -11.45 36.62 -1.15
N SER A 88 -11.47 36.47 0.17
CA SER A 88 -11.93 37.50 1.10
C SER A 88 -10.86 38.57 1.41
N ARG A 89 -9.59 38.31 1.06
CA ARG A 89 -8.43 39.10 1.49
C ARG A 89 -7.57 39.65 0.35
N THR A 90 -7.76 39.18 -0.89
CA THR A 90 -6.99 39.64 -2.05
C THR A 90 -7.81 39.72 -3.33
N SER A 91 -7.23 40.30 -4.38
CA SER A 91 -7.86 40.44 -5.68
C SER A 91 -7.83 39.15 -6.50
N ALA A 92 -8.74 39.04 -7.46
CA ALA A 92 -8.81 37.90 -8.37
C ALA A 92 -7.49 37.66 -9.12
N ALA A 93 -6.84 38.73 -9.57
CA ALA A 93 -5.57 38.66 -10.29
C ALA A 93 -4.44 38.06 -9.43
N VAL A 94 -4.47 38.25 -8.11
CA VAL A 94 -3.49 37.65 -7.20
C VAL A 94 -3.78 36.16 -7.01
N ILE A 95 -5.05 35.77 -6.90
CA ILE A 95 -5.44 34.34 -6.81
C ILE A 95 -5.08 33.61 -8.10
N GLU A 96 -5.36 34.22 -9.24
CA GLU A 96 -4.96 33.70 -10.56
C GLU A 96 -3.45 33.47 -10.63
N LEU A 97 -2.65 34.41 -10.11
CA LEU A 97 -1.20 34.29 -10.04
C LEU A 97 -0.74 33.20 -9.05
N ILE A 98 -1.39 33.05 -7.89
CA ILE A 98 -1.12 31.96 -6.94
C ILE A 98 -1.36 30.61 -7.62
N VAL A 99 -2.49 30.47 -8.31
CA VAL A 99 -2.83 29.23 -9.04
C VAL A 99 -1.84 28.98 -10.18
N ALA A 100 -1.53 30.00 -10.97
CA ALA A 100 -0.60 29.90 -12.10
C ALA A 100 0.83 29.53 -11.67
N THR A 101 1.25 29.97 -10.49
CA THR A 101 2.59 29.69 -9.92
C THR A 101 2.62 28.46 -9.02
N ALA A 102 1.46 27.87 -8.66
CA ALA A 102 1.40 26.66 -7.84
C ALA A 102 2.19 25.47 -8.42
N PRO A 103 2.21 25.20 -9.76
CA PRO A 103 3.04 24.16 -10.33
C PRO A 103 4.54 24.40 -10.13
N VAL A 104 4.98 25.67 -10.10
CA VAL A 104 6.39 26.02 -9.83
C VAL A 104 6.73 25.68 -8.39
N ALA A 105 5.87 26.06 -7.43
CA ALA A 105 6.06 25.70 -6.03
C ALA A 105 6.05 24.18 -5.84
N ALA A 106 5.07 23.47 -6.42
CA ALA A 106 4.96 22.02 -6.34
C ALA A 106 6.22 21.31 -6.87
N ARG A 107 6.70 21.72 -8.05
CA ARG A 107 7.93 21.16 -8.66
C ARG A 107 9.18 21.46 -7.83
N ARG A 108 9.31 22.67 -7.27
CA ARG A 108 10.49 23.09 -6.51
C ARG A 108 10.52 22.53 -5.09
N LEU A 109 9.36 22.23 -4.51
CA LEU A 109 9.26 21.65 -3.17
C LEU A 109 9.28 20.11 -3.23
N GLY A 110 8.68 19.52 -4.26
CA GLY A 110 8.75 18.08 -4.54
C GLY A 110 8.08 17.18 -3.51
N ASP A 111 7.36 17.74 -2.54
CA ASP A 111 6.65 17.02 -1.48
C ASP A 111 5.33 17.73 -1.10
N ALA A 112 4.31 16.93 -0.78
CA ALA A 112 2.97 17.42 -0.46
C ALA A 112 2.94 18.27 0.81
N GLU A 113 3.64 17.86 1.87
CA GLU A 113 3.63 18.58 3.16
C GLU A 113 4.31 19.93 3.02
N LEU A 114 5.44 19.97 2.29
CA LEU A 114 6.12 21.23 1.97
C LEU A 114 5.24 22.14 1.13
N PHE A 115 4.53 21.60 0.13
CA PHE A 115 3.60 22.39 -0.67
C PHE A 115 2.45 22.97 0.15
N LEU A 116 1.87 22.20 1.07
CA LEU A 116 0.85 22.69 2.01
C LEU A 116 1.42 23.76 2.95
N GLY A 117 2.65 23.58 3.46
CA GLY A 117 3.36 24.57 4.25
C GLY A 117 3.62 25.88 3.48
N TYR A 118 3.84 25.80 2.17
CA TYR A 118 3.91 26.97 1.28
C TYR A 118 2.56 27.70 1.18
N LEU A 119 1.44 26.99 1.02
CA LEU A 119 0.12 27.62 1.01
C LEU A 119 -0.18 28.33 2.34
N GLN A 120 0.23 27.74 3.46
CA GLN A 120 0.15 28.37 4.78
C GLN A 120 1.02 29.63 4.87
N LEU A 121 2.23 29.63 4.29
CA LEU A 121 3.06 30.84 4.22
C LEU A 121 2.37 31.95 3.41
N LEU A 122 1.76 31.64 2.27
CA LEU A 122 0.98 32.63 1.50
C LEU A 122 -0.16 33.22 2.33
N ASN A 123 -0.85 32.39 3.10
CA ASN A 123 -1.91 32.83 4.02
C ASN A 123 -1.40 33.84 5.06
N VAL A 124 -0.21 33.60 5.63
CA VAL A 124 0.44 34.53 6.57
C VAL A 124 0.84 35.83 5.88
N LEU A 125 1.45 35.75 4.70
CA LEU A 125 1.90 36.93 3.94
C LEU A 125 0.73 37.81 3.47
N LEU A 126 -0.43 37.22 3.15
CA LEU A 126 -1.64 37.99 2.87
C LEU A 126 -2.07 38.89 4.04
N GLY A 127 -1.82 38.45 5.28
CA GLY A 127 -2.12 39.23 6.48
C GLY A 127 -1.08 40.31 6.79
N GLN A 128 0.20 40.09 6.45
CA GLN A 128 1.31 40.96 6.86
C GLN A 128 1.83 41.88 5.76
N ALA A 129 1.88 41.40 4.52
CA ALA A 129 2.47 42.09 3.37
C ALA A 129 1.69 41.82 2.05
N PRO A 130 0.38 42.12 1.98
CA PRO A 130 -0.45 41.78 0.81
C PRO A 130 0.04 42.43 -0.49
N ARG A 131 0.66 43.62 -0.42
CA ARG A 131 1.22 44.33 -1.58
C ARG A 131 2.54 43.71 -2.08
N GLY A 132 3.26 43.01 -1.21
CA GLY A 132 4.50 42.30 -1.55
C GLY A 132 4.25 40.94 -2.22
N LEU A 133 3.04 40.39 -2.10
CA LEU A 133 2.74 39.04 -2.57
C LEU A 133 2.88 38.88 -4.09
N ARG A 134 2.33 39.79 -4.88
CA ARG A 134 2.42 39.72 -6.35
C ARG A 134 3.88 39.81 -6.84
N PRO A 135 4.67 40.82 -6.44
CA PRO A 135 6.09 40.86 -6.80
C PRO A 135 6.86 39.59 -6.41
N MET A 136 6.55 39.01 -5.24
CA MET A 136 7.18 37.76 -4.81
C MET A 136 6.85 36.59 -5.75
N LEU A 137 5.57 36.43 -6.11
CA LEU A 137 5.10 35.34 -6.96
C LEU A 137 5.69 35.45 -8.39
N GLU A 138 5.90 36.66 -8.89
CA GLU A 138 6.57 36.91 -10.17
C GLU A 138 8.05 36.44 -10.17
N HIS A 139 8.67 36.33 -8.99
CA HIS A 139 10.04 35.84 -8.79
C HIS A 139 10.12 34.48 -8.08
N LEU A 140 9.00 33.74 -7.98
CA LEU A 140 8.93 32.52 -7.17
C LEU A 140 9.94 31.45 -7.59
N ASP A 141 10.13 31.23 -8.88
CA ASP A 141 11.08 30.23 -9.39
C ASP A 141 12.54 30.59 -9.04
N ALA A 142 12.88 31.88 -9.04
CA ALA A 142 14.21 32.34 -8.65
C ALA A 142 14.45 32.18 -7.14
N LEU A 143 13.41 32.44 -6.33
CA LEU A 143 13.47 32.27 -4.87
C LEU A 143 13.59 30.80 -4.49
N LEU A 144 12.65 29.95 -4.94
CA LEU A 144 12.66 28.51 -4.63
C LEU A 144 13.75 27.73 -5.39
N GLY A 145 14.43 28.36 -6.35
CA GLY A 145 15.62 27.79 -6.99
C GLY A 145 16.88 27.85 -6.11
N VAL A 146 16.88 28.66 -5.04
CA VAL A 146 18.02 28.82 -4.13
C VAL A 146 17.67 28.75 -2.65
N LEU A 147 16.38 28.81 -2.31
CA LEU A 147 15.86 28.73 -0.96
C LEU A 147 15.03 27.46 -0.78
N THR A 148 15.16 26.87 0.41
CA THR A 148 14.18 25.90 0.90
C THR A 148 12.91 26.62 1.38
N LEU A 149 11.85 25.87 1.72
CA LEU A 149 10.63 26.48 2.25
C LEU A 149 10.89 27.30 3.52
N GLY A 150 11.73 26.79 4.43
CA GLY A 150 12.14 27.51 5.64
C GLY A 150 12.92 28.79 5.32
N GLY A 151 13.83 28.73 4.33
CA GLY A 151 14.56 29.90 3.83
C GLY A 151 13.63 30.95 3.23
N LEU A 152 12.66 30.53 2.40
CA LEU A 152 11.64 31.41 1.84
C LEU A 152 10.79 32.06 2.94
N ARG A 153 10.37 31.28 3.95
CA ARG A 153 9.61 31.77 5.11
C ARG A 153 10.38 32.87 5.85
N ARG A 154 11.65 32.63 6.20
CA ARG A 154 12.49 33.63 6.91
C ARG A 154 12.72 34.87 6.05
N TRP A 155 13.07 34.69 4.78
CA TRP A 155 13.27 35.79 3.84
C TRP A 155 12.01 36.66 3.68
N ALA A 156 10.84 36.03 3.53
CA ALA A 156 9.58 36.73 3.31
C ALA A 156 9.08 37.44 4.58
N LEU A 157 9.16 36.78 5.75
CA LEU A 157 8.75 37.38 7.02
C LEU A 157 9.67 38.53 7.44
N TRP A 158 10.97 38.42 7.17
CA TRP A 158 11.90 39.53 7.39
C TRP A 158 11.52 40.75 6.54
N GLY A 159 11.26 40.54 5.25
CA GLY A 159 10.83 41.63 4.34
C GLY A 159 9.52 42.29 4.76
N ALA A 160 8.55 41.48 5.20
CA ALA A 160 7.27 41.96 5.72
C ALA A 160 7.45 42.83 6.98
N GLN A 161 8.33 42.41 7.90
CA GLN A 161 8.58 43.11 9.15
C GLN A 161 9.45 44.38 8.96
N ALA A 162 10.52 44.28 8.18
CA ALA A 162 11.47 45.38 7.96
C ALA A 162 10.83 46.57 7.24
N HIS A 163 9.88 46.31 6.33
CA HIS A 163 9.20 47.34 5.56
C HIS A 163 7.69 47.45 5.91
N ARG A 164 7.31 47.14 7.15
CA ARG A 164 5.89 47.11 7.57
C ARG A 164 5.13 48.42 7.31
N THR A 165 5.82 49.55 7.41
CA THR A 165 5.25 50.90 7.26
C THR A 165 5.55 51.56 5.92
N ASP A 166 6.46 50.99 5.12
CA ASP A 166 6.88 51.53 3.82
C ASP A 166 6.49 50.56 2.70
N TYR A 167 5.33 50.81 2.10
CA TYR A 167 4.76 49.94 1.08
C TYR A 167 5.56 49.91 -0.23
N GLU A 168 6.24 51.00 -0.58
CA GLU A 168 7.05 51.07 -1.80
C GLU A 168 8.34 50.26 -1.62
N ALA A 169 9.00 50.44 -0.47
CA ALA A 169 10.16 49.62 -0.12
C ALA A 169 9.80 48.14 0.03
N GLN A 170 8.63 47.82 0.60
CA GLN A 170 8.12 46.46 0.70
C GLN A 170 7.94 45.83 -0.68
N ALA A 171 7.26 46.52 -1.61
CA ALA A 171 7.08 46.02 -2.98
C ALA A 171 8.43 45.80 -3.69
N ARG A 172 9.38 46.74 -3.55
CA ARG A 172 10.73 46.61 -4.12
C ARG A 172 11.54 45.46 -3.50
N TYR A 173 11.37 45.19 -2.21
CA TYR A 173 12.00 44.05 -1.54
C TYR A 173 11.51 42.73 -2.16
N PHE A 174 10.19 42.54 -2.24
CA PHE A 174 9.62 41.31 -2.78
C PHE A 174 9.83 41.17 -4.30
N ALA A 175 10.07 42.28 -5.02
CA ALA A 175 10.48 42.29 -6.42
C ALA A 175 11.97 41.98 -6.66
N LEU A 176 12.75 41.66 -5.62
CA LEU A 176 14.22 41.49 -5.70
C LEU A 176 14.97 42.73 -6.22
N GLN A 177 14.41 43.93 -6.05
CA GLN A 177 14.98 45.20 -6.52
C GLN A 177 15.71 45.99 -5.42
N SER A 178 15.66 45.53 -4.17
CA SER A 178 16.37 46.17 -3.06
C SER A 178 17.68 45.43 -2.74
N PRO A 179 18.77 46.16 -2.42
CA PRO A 179 20.02 45.54 -1.97
C PRO A 179 19.82 44.65 -0.72
N GLN A 180 18.87 45.02 0.13
CA GLN A 180 18.51 44.27 1.34
C GLN A 180 17.87 42.93 0.98
N ALA A 181 16.96 42.88 0.00
CA ALA A 181 16.36 41.63 -0.47
C ALA A 181 17.41 40.64 -0.98
N LEU A 182 18.37 41.13 -1.76
CA LEU A 182 19.47 40.31 -2.26
C LEU A 182 20.41 39.86 -1.14
N ALA A 183 20.72 40.72 -0.16
CA ALA A 183 21.56 40.37 0.98
C ALA A 183 20.93 39.29 1.86
N VAL A 184 19.64 39.41 2.19
CA VAL A 184 18.91 38.39 2.97
C VAL A 184 18.77 37.11 2.15
N LEU A 185 18.51 37.21 0.84
CA LEU A 185 18.45 36.04 -0.05
C LEU A 185 19.78 35.27 -0.06
N GLN A 186 20.91 35.96 -0.18
CA GLN A 186 22.23 35.33 -0.13
C GLN A 186 22.53 34.72 1.24
N LYS A 187 22.06 35.34 2.32
CA LYS A 187 22.21 34.80 3.67
C LYS A 187 21.39 33.52 3.89
N GLU A 188 20.18 33.48 3.35
CA GLU A 188 19.26 32.34 3.49
C GLU A 188 19.49 31.24 2.45
N ARG A 189 20.29 31.52 1.42
CA ARG A 189 20.67 30.55 0.40
C ARG A 189 21.38 29.38 1.07
N LYS A 190 20.80 28.20 0.89
CA LYS A 190 21.43 26.92 1.22
C LYS A 190 22.05 26.36 -0.06
N GLY A 191 23.07 25.52 0.05
CA GLY A 191 23.88 25.01 -1.05
C GLY A 191 23.10 24.20 -2.09
N THR A 192 23.38 22.91 -2.20
CA THR A 192 22.67 22.03 -3.14
C THR A 192 21.32 21.62 -2.55
N LEU A 193 20.23 21.98 -3.25
CA LEU A 193 18.88 21.59 -2.88
C LEU A 193 18.62 20.11 -3.19
N PHE A 194 17.93 19.42 -2.29
CA PHE A 194 17.62 18.00 -2.42
C PHE A 194 16.81 17.69 -3.68
N VAL A 195 15.81 18.53 -3.99
CA VAL A 195 14.92 18.35 -5.14
C VAL A 195 15.68 18.26 -6.48
N ASP A 196 16.78 18.99 -6.61
CA ASP A 196 17.59 19.03 -7.85
C ASP A 196 18.40 17.75 -8.07
N ILE A 197 18.62 16.96 -7.01
CA ILE A 197 19.46 15.76 -7.05
C ILE A 197 18.74 14.47 -6.69
N GLN A 198 17.51 14.54 -6.16
CA GLN A 198 16.73 13.37 -5.69
C GLN A 198 16.70 12.24 -6.72
N ARG A 199 16.40 12.55 -7.99
CA ARG A 199 16.39 11.56 -9.08
C ARG A 199 17.76 10.90 -9.28
N ARG A 200 18.85 11.67 -9.19
CA ARG A 200 20.21 11.15 -9.33
C ARG A 200 20.59 10.27 -8.14
N LEU A 201 20.16 10.63 -6.93
CA LEU A 201 20.32 9.81 -5.74
C LEU A 201 19.56 8.49 -5.85
N GLY A 202 18.30 8.51 -6.31
CA GLY A 202 17.52 7.29 -6.55
C GLY A 202 18.22 6.34 -7.53
N MET A 203 18.75 6.86 -8.64
CA MET A 203 19.55 6.07 -9.58
C MET A 203 20.84 5.51 -8.96
N TYR A 204 21.51 6.31 -8.13
CA TYR A 204 22.72 5.91 -7.40
C TYR A 204 22.44 4.75 -6.44
N LEU A 205 21.37 4.84 -5.63
CA LEU A 205 20.98 3.76 -4.71
C LEU A 205 20.52 2.50 -5.46
N ARG A 206 19.77 2.66 -6.55
CA ARG A 206 19.36 1.54 -7.41
C ARG A 206 20.57 0.83 -8.00
N ALA A 207 21.60 1.57 -8.42
CA ALA A 207 22.83 0.98 -8.95
C ALA A 207 23.63 0.20 -7.89
N LEU A 208 23.63 0.66 -6.64
CA LEU A 208 24.30 -0.04 -5.54
C LEU A 208 23.51 -1.28 -5.12
N TRP A 209 22.23 -1.15 -4.74
CA TRP A 209 21.50 -2.25 -4.10
C TRP A 209 20.57 -3.04 -5.02
N GLY A 210 20.38 -2.63 -6.28
CA GLY A 210 19.50 -3.32 -7.22
C GLY A 210 18.01 -3.18 -6.90
N ARG A 211 17.63 -2.21 -6.06
CA ARG A 211 16.25 -1.90 -5.65
C ARG A 211 16.04 -0.41 -5.49
N ASP A 212 14.79 0.02 -5.52
CA ASP A 212 14.40 1.40 -5.25
C ASP A 212 14.26 1.69 -3.75
N PHE A 213 14.53 2.95 -3.42
CA PHE A 213 14.34 3.52 -2.10
C PHE A 213 13.51 4.80 -2.24
N LEU A 214 12.57 4.99 -1.33
CA LEU A 214 11.78 6.21 -1.27
C LEU A 214 12.62 7.28 -0.56
N LEU A 215 12.82 8.41 -1.24
CA LEU A 215 13.59 9.54 -0.73
C LEU A 215 12.64 10.74 -0.57
N ARG A 216 12.64 11.35 0.61
CA ARG A 216 11.89 12.59 0.88
C ARG A 216 12.78 13.65 1.52
N PRO A 217 12.48 14.95 1.34
CA PRO A 217 13.14 15.99 2.11
C PRO A 217 12.70 15.89 3.58
N SER A 218 13.60 16.18 4.51
CA SER A 218 13.26 16.39 5.92
C SER A 218 12.83 17.84 6.12
N ALA A 219 11.54 18.06 6.36
CA ALA A 219 10.99 19.39 6.63
C ALA A 219 11.54 19.91 7.97
N GLY A 220 12.59 20.74 7.93
CA GLY A 220 13.12 21.44 9.08
C GLY A 220 12.69 22.91 9.07
N ASP A 221 11.86 23.34 10.01
CA ASP A 221 11.53 24.77 10.20
C ASP A 221 12.68 25.56 10.88
N GLY A 222 13.79 24.90 11.25
CA GLY A 222 14.95 25.51 11.92
C GLY A 222 16.05 26.02 10.98
N ASP A 223 17.08 26.65 11.55
CA ASP A 223 18.25 27.18 10.82
C ASP A 223 19.30 26.12 10.47
N ALA A 224 19.29 24.99 11.20
CA ALA A 224 20.21 23.87 11.02
C ALA A 224 19.57 22.78 10.13
N PRO A 225 20.35 22.11 9.24
CA PRO A 225 19.87 20.96 8.50
C PRO A 225 19.35 19.90 9.48
N THR A 226 18.16 19.38 9.21
CA THR A 226 17.61 18.24 9.95
C THR A 226 18.46 17.02 9.65
N ARG A 227 18.89 16.30 10.70
CA ARG A 227 19.69 15.08 10.54
C ARG A 227 18.91 14.07 9.68
N PRO A 228 19.59 13.30 8.80
CA PRO A 228 18.94 12.22 8.08
C PRO A 228 18.20 11.28 9.05
N PHE A 229 17.06 10.74 8.62
CA PHE A 229 16.34 9.74 9.39
C PHE A 229 15.55 8.80 8.48
N ILE A 230 15.15 7.65 9.00
CA ILE A 230 14.33 6.69 8.27
C ILE A 230 12.99 6.52 9.01
N ALA A 231 11.89 6.67 8.29
CA ALA A 231 10.54 6.47 8.81
C ALA A 231 9.71 5.65 7.81
N GLY A 232 9.11 4.53 8.25
CA GLY A 232 8.31 3.67 7.37
C GLY A 232 9.06 3.20 6.11
N GLN A 233 10.36 2.91 6.23
CA GLN A 233 11.28 2.59 5.11
C GLN A 233 11.52 3.73 4.09
N VAL A 234 11.08 4.95 4.39
CA VAL A 234 11.39 6.17 3.63
C VAL A 234 12.62 6.84 4.22
N LEU A 235 13.58 7.20 3.37
CA LEU A 235 14.77 7.93 3.76
C LEU A 235 14.46 9.42 3.68
N HIS A 236 14.49 10.10 4.82
CA HIS A 236 14.37 11.54 4.91
C HIS A 236 15.77 12.16 4.96
N LEU A 237 16.07 12.99 3.95
CA LEU A 237 17.35 13.66 3.79
C LEU A 237 17.16 15.18 3.90
N PRO A 238 18.17 15.93 4.39
CA PRO A 238 18.12 17.39 4.46
C PRO A 238 17.57 18.03 3.19
N ASP A 239 16.73 19.05 3.31
CA ASP A 239 16.16 19.79 2.19
C ASP A 239 17.22 20.55 1.37
N ALA A 240 18.32 20.92 2.02
CA ALA A 240 19.52 21.47 1.40
C ALA A 240 20.79 21.14 2.19
N LEU A 241 21.91 20.99 1.46
CA LEU A 241 23.24 20.81 2.04
C LEU A 241 24.27 21.72 1.38
N ASP A 242 25.15 22.30 2.18
CA ASP A 242 26.32 23.03 1.72
C ASP A 242 27.51 22.09 1.46
N ASP A 243 28.50 22.56 0.71
CA ASP A 243 29.81 21.90 0.64
C ASP A 243 30.48 21.99 2.02
N GLU A 244 31.18 20.94 2.42
CA GLU A 244 31.87 20.86 3.71
C GLU A 244 33.34 20.53 3.48
N GLY A 245 34.21 21.53 3.67
CA GLY A 245 35.63 21.39 3.34
C GLY A 245 35.85 21.10 1.86
N ASP A 246 36.44 19.95 1.55
CA ASP A 246 36.65 19.44 0.19
C ASP A 246 35.52 18.49 -0.30
N VAL A 247 34.54 18.18 0.56
CA VAL A 247 33.43 17.29 0.22
C VAL A 247 32.25 18.10 -0.32
N THR A 248 31.90 17.81 -1.58
CA THR A 248 30.76 18.45 -2.24
C THR A 248 29.45 18.05 -1.57
N ALA A 249 28.45 18.92 -1.60
CA ALA A 249 27.11 18.65 -1.09
C ALA A 249 26.49 17.39 -1.72
N MET A 250 26.73 17.15 -3.02
CA MET A 250 26.29 15.91 -3.69
C MET A 250 26.90 14.66 -3.05
N ASP A 251 28.19 14.71 -2.69
CA ASP A 251 28.84 13.58 -2.04
C ASP A 251 28.37 13.41 -0.58
N ARG A 252 28.03 14.51 0.11
CA ARG A 252 27.35 14.45 1.42
C ARG A 252 25.99 13.76 1.31
N TYR A 253 25.19 14.10 0.29
CA TYR A 253 23.91 13.40 0.05
C TYR A 253 24.09 11.93 -0.31
N ARG A 254 25.09 11.59 -1.13
CA ARG A 254 25.42 10.19 -1.44
C ARG A 254 25.82 9.43 -0.19
N ALA A 255 26.60 10.04 0.70
CA ALA A 255 27.03 9.45 1.95
C ALA A 255 25.83 9.15 2.86
N ALA A 256 24.95 10.14 3.06
CA ALA A 256 23.76 10.00 3.89
C ALA A 256 22.77 8.97 3.32
N ALA A 257 22.47 9.07 2.02
CA ALA A 257 21.56 8.15 1.35
C ALA A 257 22.10 6.71 1.35
N ALA A 258 23.40 6.54 1.13
CA ALA A 258 24.03 5.21 1.16
C ALA A 258 24.04 4.61 2.57
N HIS A 259 24.27 5.42 3.59
CA HIS A 259 24.25 4.98 4.98
C HIS A 259 22.85 4.52 5.39
N ALA A 260 21.83 5.35 5.16
CA ALA A 260 20.45 5.01 5.48
C ALA A 260 19.95 3.78 4.69
N ALA A 261 20.34 3.65 3.42
CA ALA A 261 20.05 2.45 2.62
C ALA A 261 20.78 1.20 3.15
N ALA A 262 22.01 1.34 3.65
CA ALA A 262 22.77 0.25 4.26
C ALA A 262 22.06 -0.28 5.52
N HIS A 263 21.48 0.60 6.35
CA HIS A 263 20.65 0.20 7.49
C HIS A 263 19.44 -0.63 7.07
N ILE A 264 18.62 -0.13 6.14
CA ILE A 264 17.43 -0.86 5.63
C ILE A 264 17.80 -2.23 5.07
N VAL A 265 18.94 -2.34 4.39
CA VAL A 265 19.36 -3.60 3.75
C VAL A 265 19.98 -4.57 4.75
N SER A 266 20.70 -4.08 5.76
CA SER A 266 21.48 -4.91 6.68
C SER A 266 20.75 -5.25 7.98
N LEU A 267 19.61 -4.62 8.25
CA LEU A 267 18.81 -4.83 9.45
C LEU A 267 17.44 -5.46 9.10
N PRO A 268 17.34 -6.80 9.02
CA PRO A 268 16.10 -7.48 8.61
C PRO A 268 14.97 -7.40 9.64
N ARG A 269 15.30 -7.13 10.91
CA ARG A 269 14.36 -6.89 12.00
C ARG A 269 14.92 -5.81 12.91
N HIS A 270 14.06 -4.96 13.42
CA HIS A 270 14.42 -3.96 14.41
C HIS A 270 14.96 -4.59 15.69
N LEU A 271 15.77 -3.83 16.42
CA LEU A 271 16.38 -4.20 17.69
C LEU A 271 15.41 -3.88 18.84
N GLU A 272 15.42 -4.72 19.87
CA GLU A 272 14.69 -4.48 21.11
C GLU A 272 15.25 -3.23 21.81
N GLY A 273 14.42 -2.18 21.88
CA GLY A 273 14.77 -0.89 22.47
C GLY A 273 14.04 -0.57 23.78
N ALA A 274 13.10 -1.42 24.20
CA ALA A 274 12.31 -1.23 25.41
C ALA A 274 13.23 -1.27 26.65
N GLY A 275 13.07 -0.29 27.54
CA GLY A 275 13.87 -0.17 28.78
C GLY A 275 15.29 0.38 28.61
N LEU A 276 15.76 0.65 27.37
CA LEU A 276 17.08 1.26 27.16
C LEU A 276 17.04 2.78 27.35
N GLY A 277 17.95 3.29 28.17
CA GLY A 277 18.21 4.71 28.32
C GLY A 277 18.90 5.33 27.10
N ALA A 278 18.92 6.66 27.03
CA ALA A 278 19.44 7.38 25.87
C ALA A 278 20.93 7.10 25.57
N LEU A 279 21.75 6.91 26.62
CA LEU A 279 23.17 6.55 26.46
C LEU A 279 23.35 5.14 25.89
N GLU A 280 22.51 4.17 26.29
CA GLU A 280 22.56 2.82 25.73
C GLU A 280 22.18 2.82 24.26
N LYS A 281 21.08 3.52 23.92
CA LYS A 281 20.65 3.67 22.52
C LYS A 281 21.74 4.34 21.67
N ALA A 282 22.41 5.36 22.21
CA ALA A 282 23.55 6.01 21.57
C ALA A 282 24.72 5.05 21.31
N CYS A 283 25.10 4.24 22.31
CA CYS A 283 26.22 3.31 22.19
C CYS A 283 25.93 2.16 21.21
N VAL A 284 24.71 1.61 21.26
CA VAL A 284 24.25 0.60 20.29
C VAL A 284 24.24 1.18 18.88
N GLY A 285 23.73 2.41 18.72
CA GLY A 285 23.72 3.11 17.43
C GLY A 285 25.11 3.21 16.80
N VAL A 286 26.15 3.56 17.57
CA VAL A 286 27.52 3.67 17.04
C VAL A 286 28.04 2.35 16.45
N PHE A 287 27.79 1.22 17.12
CA PHE A 287 28.20 -0.10 16.62
C PHE A 287 27.34 -0.57 15.45
N GLU A 288 26.04 -0.29 15.49
CA GLU A 288 25.12 -0.68 14.42
C GLU A 288 25.37 0.12 13.14
N ASP A 289 25.63 1.42 13.25
CA ASP A 289 26.11 2.27 12.16
C ASP A 289 27.39 1.69 11.54
N ALA A 290 28.38 1.38 12.37
CA ALA A 290 29.65 0.81 11.91
C ALA A 290 29.44 -0.56 11.25
N ARG A 291 28.53 -1.39 11.76
CA ARG A 291 28.19 -2.71 11.19
C ARG A 291 27.53 -2.56 9.81
N ALA A 292 26.54 -1.69 9.69
CA ALA A 292 25.86 -1.41 8.42
C ALA A 292 26.85 -0.87 7.37
N GLU A 293 27.72 0.06 7.77
CA GLU A 293 28.77 0.61 6.90
C GLU A 293 29.81 -0.46 6.52
N ALA A 294 30.26 -1.29 7.44
CA ALA A 294 31.22 -2.38 7.16
C ALA A 294 30.66 -3.39 6.14
N LEU A 295 29.39 -3.79 6.29
CA LEU A 295 28.71 -4.66 5.33
C LEU A 295 28.57 -3.99 3.95
N ALA A 296 28.28 -2.69 3.92
CA ALA A 296 28.21 -1.93 2.68
C ALA A 296 29.59 -1.79 2.02
N ILE A 297 30.66 -1.52 2.79
CA ILE A 297 32.05 -1.42 2.31
C ILE A 297 32.54 -2.75 1.76
N ALA A 298 32.21 -3.86 2.42
CA ALA A 298 32.56 -5.20 1.93
C ALA A 298 32.04 -5.47 0.52
N ARG A 299 30.87 -4.91 0.17
CA ARG A 299 30.29 -4.99 -1.18
C ARG A 299 30.77 -3.85 -2.10
N PHE A 300 30.97 -2.66 -1.56
CA PHE A 300 31.31 -1.43 -2.30
C PHE A 300 32.46 -0.69 -1.62
N PRO A 301 33.73 -1.08 -1.86
CA PRO A 301 34.87 -0.54 -1.10
C PRO A 301 35.01 0.98 -1.12
N ARG A 302 34.61 1.63 -2.22
CA ARG A 302 34.69 3.10 -2.37
C ARG A 302 33.73 3.89 -1.48
N LEU A 303 32.72 3.26 -0.87
CA LEU A 303 31.88 3.93 0.14
C LEU A 303 32.70 4.29 1.38
N GLY A 304 33.69 3.48 1.74
CA GLY A 304 34.58 3.76 2.86
C GLY A 304 35.42 5.01 2.63
N ASP A 305 35.87 5.28 1.40
CA ASP A 305 36.59 6.51 1.06
C ASP A 305 35.70 7.76 1.22
N LEU A 306 34.40 7.62 0.88
CA LEU A 306 33.43 8.70 0.96
C LEU A 306 33.11 9.04 2.42
N TRP A 307 32.75 8.03 3.23
CA TRP A 307 32.38 8.24 4.63
C TRP A 307 33.55 8.74 5.48
N ARG A 308 34.78 8.24 5.26
CA ARG A 308 35.96 8.67 6.03
C ARG A 308 36.26 10.16 5.92
N ARG A 309 35.99 10.78 4.76
CA ARG A 309 36.20 12.23 4.55
C ARG A 309 35.26 13.09 5.37
N LEU A 310 34.12 12.55 5.82
CA LEU A 310 33.10 13.25 6.58
C LEU A 310 33.25 13.07 8.10
N HIS A 311 34.29 12.38 8.56
CA HIS A 311 34.64 12.29 9.98
C HIS A 311 35.70 13.33 10.36
N ASP A 312 35.40 14.15 11.36
CA ASP A 312 36.28 15.23 11.85
C ASP A 312 36.84 14.98 13.27
N ALA A 313 36.35 13.95 13.97
CA ALA A 313 36.68 13.64 15.36
C ALA A 313 38.20 13.59 15.62
N ARG A 314 38.68 14.39 16.59
CA ARG A 314 40.07 14.45 17.04
C ARG A 314 40.24 13.58 18.31
N PRO A 315 41.44 13.05 18.61
CA PRO A 315 41.70 12.26 19.82
C PRO A 315 41.77 13.16 21.08
N GLN A 316 40.68 13.90 21.34
CA GLN A 316 40.54 14.89 22.41
C GLN A 316 39.10 14.85 22.96
N GLY A 317 38.95 15.17 24.24
CA GLY A 317 37.64 15.23 24.92
C GLY A 317 37.24 13.91 25.59
N GLU A 318 36.67 14.03 26.79
CA GLU A 318 36.32 12.92 27.70
C GLU A 318 34.81 12.78 27.92
N THR A 319 33.99 13.60 27.26
CA THR A 319 32.52 13.46 27.32
C THR A 319 32.09 12.21 26.57
N ALA A 320 30.92 11.65 26.92
CA ALA A 320 30.39 10.47 26.23
C ALA A 320 30.22 10.76 24.72
N ALA A 321 29.75 11.95 24.35
CA ALA A 321 29.62 12.37 22.96
C ALA A 321 30.96 12.39 22.20
N ALA A 322 32.00 12.97 22.80
CA ALA A 322 33.33 13.03 22.19
C ALA A 322 33.94 11.63 22.02
N LEU A 323 33.80 10.77 23.04
CA LEU A 323 34.27 9.38 22.96
C LEU A 323 33.50 8.57 21.91
N LEU A 324 32.18 8.72 21.82
CA LEU A 324 31.37 8.04 20.81
C LEU A 324 31.72 8.50 19.38
N ALA A 325 32.02 9.79 19.17
CA ALA A 325 32.47 10.29 17.87
C ALA A 325 33.86 9.75 17.49
N ARG A 326 34.78 9.66 18.45
CA ARG A 326 36.12 9.05 18.28
C ARG A 326 36.03 7.56 17.98
N ILE A 327 35.18 6.83 18.70
CA ILE A 327 34.88 5.42 18.43
C ILE A 327 34.32 5.26 17.02
N ALA A 328 33.29 6.04 16.66
CA ALA A 328 32.69 5.96 15.32
C ALA A 328 33.73 6.15 14.20
N ARG A 329 34.69 7.07 14.38
CA ARG A 329 35.81 7.25 13.45
C ARG A 329 36.78 6.08 13.46
N ALA A 330 37.16 5.58 14.64
CA ALA A 330 38.08 4.45 14.79
C ALA A 330 37.55 3.14 14.18
N LEU A 331 36.22 2.93 14.22
CA LEU A 331 35.58 1.76 13.62
C LEU A 331 35.54 1.83 12.08
N LEU A 332 35.59 3.02 11.49
CA LEU A 332 35.52 3.23 10.05
C LEU A 332 36.90 3.41 9.37
N ASP A 333 37.83 4.11 10.03
CA ASP A 333 39.13 4.49 9.46
C ASP A 333 40.30 3.71 10.12
N PRO A 334 40.87 2.71 9.44
CA PRO A 334 41.98 1.94 9.98
C PRO A 334 43.23 2.77 10.29
N ALA A 335 43.41 3.91 9.60
CA ALA A 335 44.54 4.81 9.76
C ALA A 335 44.37 5.82 10.93
N TYR A 336 43.21 5.83 11.59
CA TYR A 336 42.97 6.69 12.74
C TYR A 336 43.64 6.12 13.99
N GLU A 337 44.55 6.90 14.56
CA GLU A 337 45.26 6.57 15.79
C GLU A 337 44.64 7.32 16.99
N ASP A 338 44.25 6.56 18.00
CA ASP A 338 43.71 7.10 19.25
C ASP A 338 44.18 6.22 20.43
N GLY A 339 44.90 6.84 21.38
CA GLY A 339 45.47 6.15 22.53
C GLY A 339 44.50 5.88 23.68
N HIS A 340 43.24 6.30 23.57
CA HIS A 340 42.29 6.13 24.67
C HIS A 340 41.84 4.67 24.82
N PRO A 341 41.90 4.09 26.04
CA PRO A 341 41.64 2.66 26.25
C PRO A 341 40.27 2.18 25.75
N LEU A 342 39.24 3.02 25.88
CA LEU A 342 37.89 2.68 25.41
C LEU A 342 37.77 2.64 23.88
N VAL A 343 38.53 3.48 23.18
CA VAL A 343 38.53 3.53 21.71
C VAL A 343 39.26 2.29 21.16
N ALA A 344 40.41 1.96 21.77
CA ALA A 344 41.15 0.74 21.46
C ALA A 344 40.32 -0.53 21.72
N TRP A 345 39.66 -0.60 22.88
CA TRP A 345 38.75 -1.70 23.21
C TRP A 345 37.61 -1.83 22.18
N ALA A 346 36.93 -0.73 21.84
CA ALA A 346 35.81 -0.77 20.90
C ALA A 346 36.24 -1.27 19.51
N ARG A 347 37.43 -0.87 19.05
CA ARG A 347 38.02 -1.34 17.78
C ARG A 347 38.31 -2.84 17.81
N GLU A 348 38.97 -3.33 18.85
CA GLU A 348 39.30 -4.76 19.00
C GLU A 348 38.03 -5.63 19.05
N GLN A 349 37.02 -5.20 19.83
CA GLN A 349 35.76 -5.94 19.91
C GLN A 349 35.01 -5.94 18.58
N PHE A 350 35.01 -4.82 17.85
CA PHE A 350 34.34 -4.73 16.56
C PHE A 350 35.03 -5.58 15.48
N GLU A 351 36.37 -5.61 15.44
CA GLU A 351 37.14 -6.41 14.46
C GLU A 351 36.87 -7.92 14.59
N THR A 352 36.49 -8.40 15.78
CA THR A 352 36.20 -9.81 16.06
C THR A 352 34.70 -10.14 16.04
N MET A 353 33.83 -9.14 15.88
CA MET A 353 32.38 -9.28 15.93
C MET A 353 31.80 -9.92 14.64
N PRO A 354 30.85 -10.86 14.73
CA PRO A 354 30.15 -11.39 13.55
C PRO A 354 29.18 -10.34 12.98
N LEU A 355 29.57 -9.69 11.88
CA LEU A 355 28.83 -8.58 11.26
C LEU A 355 27.42 -8.96 10.76
N GLU A 356 27.17 -10.24 10.47
CA GLU A 356 25.88 -10.74 10.01
C GLU A 356 24.82 -10.83 11.13
N ARG A 357 25.24 -10.64 12.40
CA ARG A 357 24.36 -10.75 13.56
C ARG A 357 24.15 -9.38 14.22
N PRO A 358 23.02 -8.67 13.98
CA PRO A 358 22.74 -7.37 14.60
C PRO A 358 22.78 -7.40 16.14
N ARG A 359 22.39 -8.53 16.75
CA ARG A 359 22.46 -8.73 18.21
C ARG A 359 23.88 -8.59 18.79
N ALA A 360 24.92 -8.82 17.99
CA ALA A 360 26.29 -8.64 18.44
C ALA A 360 26.64 -7.15 18.64
N ALA A 361 26.21 -6.29 17.71
CA ALA A 361 26.37 -4.83 17.84
C ALA A 361 25.57 -4.28 19.03
N HIS A 362 24.36 -4.82 19.26
CA HIS A 362 23.56 -4.50 20.45
C HIS A 362 24.28 -4.82 21.75
N ALA A 363 24.82 -6.05 21.89
CA ALA A 363 25.57 -6.45 23.08
C ALA A 363 26.80 -5.57 23.35
N LEU A 364 27.61 -5.28 22.31
CA LEU A 364 28.76 -4.39 22.43
C LEU A 364 28.36 -2.96 22.82
N GLY A 365 27.24 -2.46 22.28
CA GLY A 365 26.70 -1.16 22.65
C GLY A 365 26.32 -1.06 24.13
N LEU A 366 25.71 -2.11 24.69
CA LEU A 366 25.39 -2.14 26.12
C LEU A 366 26.65 -2.20 27.00
N GLU A 367 27.65 -2.95 26.59
CA GLU A 367 28.94 -3.01 27.30
C GLU A 367 29.66 -1.65 27.26
N LEU A 368 29.66 -0.98 26.10
CA LEU A 368 30.20 0.37 25.96
C LEU A 368 29.47 1.38 26.87
N ALA A 369 28.13 1.30 26.94
CA ALA A 369 27.36 2.16 27.82
C ALA A 369 27.70 1.93 29.30
N ALA A 370 27.86 0.67 29.74
CA ALA A 370 28.29 0.34 31.09
C ALA A 370 29.68 0.91 31.39
N GLN A 371 30.62 0.81 30.45
CA GLN A 371 31.96 1.36 30.56
C GLN A 371 32.02 2.88 30.61
N LEU A 372 31.16 3.58 29.87
CA LEU A 372 31.03 5.04 29.92
C LEU A 372 30.42 5.51 31.25
N ARG A 373 29.40 4.80 31.76
CA ARG A 373 28.81 5.06 33.08
C ARG A 373 29.81 4.88 34.21
N ALA A 374 30.60 3.80 34.19
CA ALA A 374 31.62 3.52 35.20
C ALA A 374 32.69 4.63 35.28
N ARG A 375 32.91 5.35 34.18
CA ARG A 375 33.86 6.48 34.10
C ARG A 375 33.23 7.83 34.44
N GLY A 376 31.93 7.89 34.69
CA GLY A 376 31.22 9.15 34.96
C GLY A 376 31.15 10.08 33.75
N ALA A 377 31.22 9.56 32.53
CA ALA A 377 31.16 10.38 31.32
C ALA A 377 29.78 11.03 31.17
N ALA A 378 29.75 12.37 31.13
CA ALA A 378 28.50 13.11 30.97
C ALA A 378 27.90 12.87 29.58
N PHE A 379 26.58 12.63 29.53
CA PHE A 379 25.78 12.48 28.31
C PHE A 379 24.43 13.19 28.44
N SER A 380 24.07 13.98 27.45
CA SER A 380 22.78 14.68 27.34
C SER A 380 22.17 14.43 25.97
N PRO A 381 21.03 13.72 25.86
CA PRO A 381 20.43 13.41 24.56
C PRO A 381 19.93 14.64 23.79
N GLN A 382 19.69 15.77 24.46
CA GLN A 382 19.26 17.02 23.80
C GLN A 382 20.43 17.85 23.26
N ARG A 383 21.61 17.77 23.88
CA ARG A 383 22.77 18.60 23.55
C ARG A 383 23.82 17.84 22.75
N ASP A 384 23.95 16.55 23.00
CA ASP A 384 25.01 15.74 22.43
C ASP A 384 24.57 15.14 21.10
N ARG A 385 25.26 15.54 20.02
CA ARG A 385 25.15 14.90 18.71
C ARG A 385 26.24 13.85 18.59
N ILE A 386 25.85 12.66 18.14
CA ILE A 386 26.74 11.50 18.05
C ILE A 386 27.06 11.22 16.58
N GLY A 387 28.36 11.09 16.28
CA GLY A 387 28.84 10.74 14.95
C GLY A 387 28.73 11.88 13.92
N PRO A 388 29.16 11.62 12.68
CA PRO A 388 29.18 12.61 11.61
C PRO A 388 27.78 12.91 11.07
N ASP A 389 27.60 14.09 10.48
CA ASP A 389 26.30 14.64 10.06
C ASP A 389 25.58 13.84 8.95
N TYR A 390 26.29 12.96 8.22
CA TYR A 390 25.67 12.11 7.20
C TYR A 390 24.90 10.92 7.79
N ARG A 391 25.22 10.50 9.03
CA ARG A 391 24.56 9.35 9.64
C ARG A 391 23.15 9.70 10.07
N ASP A 392 22.27 8.71 10.00
CA ASP A 392 20.91 8.93 10.47
C ASP A 392 20.83 9.02 11.99
N ASP A 393 19.65 9.34 12.52
CA ASP A 393 19.42 9.53 13.95
C ASP A 393 19.15 8.21 14.71
N ASN A 394 19.34 7.07 14.05
CA ASN A 394 19.19 5.73 14.60
C ASN A 394 17.78 5.42 15.11
N ARG A 395 16.75 6.22 14.76
CA ARG A 395 15.36 5.92 15.15
C ARG A 395 14.87 4.61 14.54
N TYR A 396 15.36 4.28 13.35
CA TYR A 396 14.99 3.08 12.61
C TYR A 396 15.53 1.79 13.21
N LEU A 397 16.52 1.88 14.09
CA LEU A 397 17.09 0.69 14.71
C LEU A 397 16.09 -0.02 15.64
N TRP A 398 15.14 0.72 16.20
CA TRP A 398 14.37 0.24 17.35
C TRP A 398 13.00 -0.30 16.97
N GLU A 399 12.62 -1.42 17.58
CA GLU A 399 11.25 -1.91 17.56
C GLU A 399 10.42 -0.94 18.42
N PHE A 400 9.50 -0.22 17.78
CA PHE A 400 8.67 0.75 18.45
C PHE A 400 7.58 0.02 19.24
N ASP A 401 7.56 0.27 20.55
CA ASP A 401 6.36 0.09 21.36
C ASP A 401 5.33 1.13 20.89
N PRO A 402 4.16 0.73 20.35
CA PRO A 402 3.13 1.66 19.92
C PRO A 402 2.72 2.66 21.01
N ASP A 403 2.93 2.32 22.28
CA ASP A 403 2.50 3.12 23.43
C ASP A 403 3.50 4.23 23.84
N ALA A 404 4.74 4.23 23.30
CA ALA A 404 5.79 5.19 23.70
C ALA A 404 5.96 6.40 22.76
N ALA A 405 5.08 6.57 21.77
CA ALA A 405 5.25 7.48 20.63
C ALA A 405 4.39 8.76 20.70
N ASP A 406 4.43 9.49 21.81
CA ASP A 406 3.57 10.68 21.98
C ASP A 406 4.05 11.97 21.28
N TRP A 407 5.11 11.94 20.45
CA TRP A 407 5.65 13.20 19.88
C TRP A 407 5.97 13.28 18.39
N TYR A 408 5.86 12.24 17.56
CA TYR A 408 6.00 12.43 16.10
C TYR A 408 5.42 11.23 15.33
N VAL A 409 4.09 11.22 15.15
CA VAL A 409 3.40 10.31 14.22
C VAL A 409 2.35 11.13 13.46
N PRO A 410 2.45 11.27 12.12
CA PRO A 410 1.33 11.79 11.33
C PRO A 410 0.14 10.84 11.48
N ALA A 411 -1.01 11.42 11.80
CA ALA A 411 -2.24 10.72 12.12
C ALA A 411 -2.73 9.79 10.99
N THR A 412 -2.29 8.52 10.99
CA THR A 412 -3.02 7.36 10.44
C THR A 412 -2.37 6.07 10.95
N GLU A 413 -3.14 5.25 11.69
CA GLU A 413 -2.87 3.86 12.14
C GLU A 413 -1.88 3.75 13.31
N ALA A 414 -2.27 3.35 14.53
CA ALA A 414 -2.92 2.10 14.93
C ALA A 414 -3.71 2.28 16.25
N ALA A 415 -4.94 1.75 16.34
CA ALA A 415 -5.64 1.67 17.62
C ALA A 415 -4.91 0.68 18.56
N PRO A 416 -4.86 0.92 19.88
CA PRO A 416 -4.21 0.02 20.84
C PRO A 416 -4.85 -1.37 20.78
N ARG A 417 -3.99 -2.40 20.84
CA ARG A 417 -4.41 -3.81 20.75
C ARG A 417 -5.09 -4.22 22.06
N GLN A 418 -6.41 -4.39 22.02
CA GLN A 418 -7.21 -4.88 23.13
C GLN A 418 -6.75 -6.28 23.61
N VAL A 419 -6.36 -6.41 24.88
CA VAL A 419 -5.91 -7.66 25.52
C VAL A 419 -7.09 -8.37 26.17
N ARG A 420 -7.32 -9.67 25.88
CA ARG A 420 -8.41 -10.45 26.50
C ARG A 420 -7.90 -11.38 27.59
N LYS A 421 -8.43 -11.28 28.82
CA LYS A 421 -8.14 -12.17 29.96
C LYS A 421 -9.35 -13.02 30.30
N TYR A 422 -9.18 -14.34 30.43
CA TYR A 422 -10.24 -15.24 30.87
C TYR A 422 -10.16 -15.43 32.39
N VAL A 423 -11.21 -15.04 33.11
CA VAL A 423 -11.24 -15.01 34.57
C VAL A 423 -12.43 -15.79 35.11
N SER A 424 -12.34 -16.22 36.37
CA SER A 424 -13.46 -16.85 37.06
C SER A 424 -14.58 -15.83 37.35
N VAL A 425 -15.80 -16.32 37.64
CA VAL A 425 -16.93 -15.45 38.04
C VAL A 425 -16.56 -14.59 39.25
N MET A 426 -15.81 -15.14 40.20
CA MET A 426 -15.43 -14.41 41.41
C MET A 426 -14.40 -13.31 41.14
N GLU A 427 -13.43 -13.55 40.26
CA GLU A 427 -12.47 -12.52 39.82
C GLU A 427 -13.15 -11.43 38.98
N MET A 428 -14.08 -11.83 38.11
CA MET A 428 -14.89 -10.91 37.30
C MET A 428 -15.65 -9.92 38.18
N VAL A 429 -16.38 -10.43 39.19
CA VAL A 429 -17.19 -9.61 40.10
C VAL A 429 -16.36 -8.67 40.97
N ASN A 430 -15.14 -9.07 41.32
CA ASN A 430 -14.30 -8.30 42.24
C ASN A 430 -13.46 -7.22 41.54
N GLU A 431 -13.02 -7.45 40.30
CA GLU A 431 -11.97 -6.64 39.65
C GLU A 431 -12.43 -5.91 38.39
N VAL A 432 -13.60 -6.23 37.82
CA VAL A 432 -14.10 -5.52 36.63
C VAL A 432 -14.72 -4.19 37.01
N GLU A 433 -14.10 -3.12 36.51
CA GLU A 433 -14.56 -1.73 36.73
C GLU A 433 -15.72 -1.33 35.80
N VAL A 434 -15.76 -1.88 34.57
CA VAL A 434 -16.77 -1.55 33.56
C VAL A 434 -17.31 -2.83 32.92
N GLU A 435 -18.54 -3.20 33.31
CA GLU A 435 -19.20 -4.45 32.95
C GLU A 435 -19.56 -4.58 31.45
N THR A 436 -19.53 -3.48 30.70
CA THR A 436 -19.96 -3.38 29.29
C THR A 436 -18.93 -2.72 28.37
N ALA A 437 -17.65 -2.79 28.74
CA ALA A 437 -16.56 -2.16 28.00
C ALA A 437 -16.49 -2.64 26.54
N GLY A 438 -16.40 -1.69 25.59
CA GLY A 438 -16.50 -1.94 24.16
C GLY A 438 -15.14 -2.15 23.46
N ASP A 439 -15.10 -1.90 22.15
CA ASP A 439 -13.88 -2.03 21.33
C ASP A 439 -12.82 -0.94 21.63
N ASP A 440 -13.14 0.00 22.53
CA ASP A 440 -12.30 1.07 23.06
C ASP A 440 -11.54 0.70 24.35
N ALA A 441 -11.82 -0.48 24.92
CA ALA A 441 -11.16 -0.96 26.12
C ALA A 441 -9.77 -1.56 25.84
N GLN A 442 -8.76 -1.18 26.63
CA GLN A 442 -7.40 -1.75 26.54
C GLN A 442 -7.34 -3.21 27.00
N GLU A 443 -8.09 -3.59 28.05
CA GLU A 443 -8.26 -4.98 28.49
C GLU A 443 -9.74 -5.36 28.54
N ILE A 444 -10.12 -6.50 27.94
CA ILE A 444 -11.44 -7.12 28.12
C ILE A 444 -11.28 -8.37 28.98
N TRP A 445 -11.97 -8.42 30.10
CA TRP A 445 -12.05 -9.60 30.94
C TRP A 445 -13.27 -10.42 30.52
N VAL A 446 -13.07 -11.72 30.26
CA VAL A 446 -14.10 -12.64 29.78
C VAL A 446 -14.33 -13.69 30.86
N CYS A 447 -15.58 -13.89 31.26
CA CYS A 447 -15.90 -14.91 32.25
C CYS A 447 -15.70 -16.29 31.60
N ALA A 448 -14.80 -17.09 32.17
CA ALA A 448 -14.43 -18.40 31.62
C ALA A 448 -15.58 -19.43 31.68
N SER A 449 -16.56 -19.20 32.55
CA SER A 449 -17.74 -20.04 32.75
C SER A 449 -19.00 -19.33 32.27
N GLU A 450 -19.90 -20.05 31.60
CA GLU A 450 -21.17 -19.48 31.14
C GLU A 450 -22.04 -19.07 32.33
N LEU A 451 -22.49 -17.81 32.32
CA LEU A 451 -23.45 -17.29 33.26
C LEU A 451 -24.84 -17.38 32.62
N PHE A 452 -25.77 -18.05 33.30
CA PHE A 452 -27.15 -18.23 32.82
C PHE A 452 -28.07 -17.26 33.57
N ASP A 453 -29.02 -16.67 32.84
CA ASP A 453 -30.13 -15.90 33.42
C ASP A 453 -31.29 -16.84 33.76
N ASP A 454 -32.27 -16.36 34.54
CA ASP A 454 -33.43 -17.13 35.02
C ASP A 454 -34.33 -17.64 33.87
N ASP A 455 -34.16 -17.09 32.67
CA ASP A 455 -34.85 -17.51 31.43
C ASP A 455 -34.17 -18.70 30.71
N GLY A 456 -33.05 -19.21 31.25
CA GLY A 456 -32.28 -20.31 30.68
C GLY A 456 -31.36 -19.92 29.52
N THR A 457 -31.28 -18.64 29.18
CA THR A 457 -30.38 -18.10 28.15
C THR A 457 -29.08 -17.64 28.79
N SER A 458 -27.93 -18.02 28.21
CA SER A 458 -26.65 -17.54 28.73
C SER A 458 -26.43 -16.07 28.37
N PHE A 459 -25.76 -15.32 29.25
CA PHE A 459 -25.35 -13.94 28.97
C PHE A 459 -24.45 -13.87 27.72
N ASN A 460 -23.64 -14.89 27.46
CA ASN A 460 -22.85 -15.01 26.23
C ASN A 460 -23.73 -15.14 24.97
N ALA A 461 -24.90 -15.78 25.07
CA ALA A 461 -25.84 -15.89 23.96
C ALA A 461 -26.66 -14.60 23.74
N ARG A 462 -26.91 -13.80 24.79
CA ARG A 462 -27.61 -12.51 24.69
C ARG A 462 -26.71 -11.36 24.25
N GLU A 463 -25.52 -11.24 24.84
CA GLU A 463 -24.63 -10.06 24.71
C GLU A 463 -23.20 -10.42 24.25
N GLY A 464 -22.86 -11.71 24.14
CA GLY A 464 -21.50 -12.14 23.80
C GLY A 464 -21.12 -11.85 22.35
N ARG A 465 -20.04 -11.09 22.15
CA ARG A 465 -19.38 -10.93 20.85
C ARG A 465 -18.36 -12.07 20.64
N GLU A 466 -18.59 -12.94 19.66
CA GLU A 466 -17.66 -14.04 19.34
C GLU A 466 -16.25 -13.50 19.00
N PRO A 467 -15.18 -14.21 19.38
CA PRO A 467 -13.81 -13.79 19.08
C PRO A 467 -13.59 -13.72 17.57
N LEU A 468 -13.07 -12.58 17.11
CA LEU A 468 -12.60 -12.44 15.73
C LEU A 468 -11.42 -13.41 15.52
N PRO A 469 -11.42 -14.24 14.47
CA PRO A 469 -10.26 -15.06 14.15
C PRO A 469 -9.05 -14.19 13.81
N GLU A 470 -7.85 -14.76 13.99
CA GLU A 470 -6.61 -14.02 13.81
C GLU A 470 -6.53 -13.38 12.42
N PRO A 471 -6.16 -12.09 12.34
CA PRO A 471 -5.96 -11.40 11.06
C PRO A 471 -4.88 -12.11 10.24
N ARG A 472 -5.17 -12.37 8.96
CA ARG A 472 -4.17 -12.86 8.00
C ARG A 472 -3.69 -11.73 7.11
N HIS A 473 -2.38 -11.53 7.08
CA HIS A 473 -1.77 -10.52 6.23
C HIS A 473 -1.37 -11.09 4.88
N TYR A 474 -1.60 -10.32 3.82
CA TYR A 474 -1.20 -10.62 2.45
C TYR A 474 -0.46 -9.45 1.85
N ASP A 475 0.45 -9.77 0.94
CA ASP A 475 1.13 -8.76 0.15
C ASP A 475 0.16 -8.14 -0.86
N GLU A 476 0.35 -6.87 -1.18
CA GLU A 476 -0.41 -6.15 -2.19
C GLU A 476 0.52 -5.55 -3.24
N PHE A 477 0.20 -5.72 -4.50
CA PHE A 477 1.02 -5.22 -5.59
C PHE A 477 0.76 -3.76 -5.85
N ASP A 478 1.81 -2.97 -5.67
CA ASP A 478 1.82 -1.57 -6.04
C ASP A 478 2.36 -1.43 -7.46
N TYR A 479 1.47 -1.11 -8.39
CA TYR A 479 1.85 -0.97 -9.80
C TYR A 479 2.62 0.32 -10.09
N HIS A 480 2.50 1.37 -9.28
CA HIS A 480 3.33 2.57 -9.43
C HIS A 480 4.78 2.27 -9.08
N LEU A 481 4.98 1.47 -8.03
CA LEU A 481 6.29 1.04 -7.56
C LEU A 481 6.80 -0.24 -8.27
N GLN A 482 5.95 -0.93 -9.03
CA GLN A 482 6.22 -2.25 -9.65
C GLN A 482 6.73 -3.29 -8.64
N LEU A 483 6.23 -3.24 -7.40
CA LEU A 483 6.68 -4.08 -6.28
C LEU A 483 5.50 -4.57 -5.44
N ASP A 484 5.65 -5.76 -4.85
CA ASP A 484 4.71 -6.29 -3.87
C ASP A 484 5.02 -5.67 -2.49
N ARG A 485 4.07 -4.92 -1.91
CA ARG A 485 4.14 -4.36 -0.56
C ARG A 485 3.90 -5.49 0.46
N PRO A 486 4.86 -5.80 1.33
CA PRO A 486 4.75 -6.96 2.21
C PRO A 486 3.71 -6.74 3.31
N ALA A 487 2.89 -7.75 3.59
CA ALA A 487 1.89 -7.75 4.68
C ALA A 487 0.97 -6.51 4.71
N TRP A 488 0.70 -5.92 3.54
CA TRP A 488 0.03 -4.63 3.40
C TRP A 488 -1.49 -4.71 3.61
N VAL A 489 -2.11 -5.84 3.27
CA VAL A 489 -3.55 -6.05 3.39
C VAL A 489 -3.86 -7.07 4.46
N THR A 490 -4.86 -6.78 5.29
CA THR A 490 -5.33 -7.64 6.37
C THR A 490 -6.70 -8.23 6.02
N VAL A 491 -6.75 -9.57 6.00
CA VAL A 491 -7.96 -10.36 5.77
C VAL A 491 -8.47 -10.91 7.11
N LEU A 492 -9.74 -10.66 7.41
CA LEU A 492 -10.45 -11.06 8.61
C LEU A 492 -11.53 -12.08 8.22
N GLU A 493 -11.35 -13.35 8.63
CA GLU A 493 -12.40 -14.35 8.41
C GLU A 493 -13.62 -14.04 9.32
N LYS A 494 -14.82 -13.92 8.76
CA LYS A 494 -16.07 -13.70 9.51
C LYS A 494 -17.02 -14.86 9.28
N ARG A 495 -17.82 -15.18 10.29
CA ARG A 495 -18.91 -16.16 10.15
C ARG A 495 -20.11 -15.47 9.48
N PRO A 496 -20.66 -16.03 8.39
CA PRO A 496 -21.85 -15.47 7.76
C PRO A 496 -23.05 -15.50 8.71
N LYS A 497 -23.95 -14.53 8.58
CA LYS A 497 -25.24 -14.55 9.27
C LYS A 497 -26.12 -15.68 8.73
N LEU A 498 -26.95 -16.25 9.60
CA LEU A 498 -27.94 -17.26 9.21
C LEU A 498 -29.23 -16.55 8.77
N GLY A 499 -29.69 -16.85 7.56
CA GLY A 499 -31.03 -16.52 7.07
C GLY A 499 -31.93 -17.75 7.03
N ASP A 500 -33.13 -17.60 6.46
CA ASP A 500 -34.07 -18.70 6.29
C ASP A 500 -33.65 -19.60 5.10
N PRO A 501 -33.29 -20.88 5.32
CA PRO A 501 -32.93 -21.79 4.24
C PRO A 501 -34.08 -22.00 3.23
N ALA A 502 -35.34 -21.83 3.64
CA ALA A 502 -36.51 -22.00 2.77
C ALA A 502 -36.49 -21.03 1.58
N GLU A 503 -35.89 -19.85 1.70
CA GLU A 503 -35.72 -18.90 0.60
C GLU A 503 -34.88 -19.49 -0.54
N VAL A 504 -33.77 -20.16 -0.19
CA VAL A 504 -32.87 -20.79 -1.17
C VAL A 504 -33.53 -22.03 -1.76
N GLU A 505 -34.30 -22.78 -0.98
CA GLU A 505 -35.06 -23.92 -1.49
C GLU A 505 -36.16 -23.52 -2.47
N ALA A 506 -36.91 -22.46 -2.16
CA ALA A 506 -37.93 -21.91 -3.05
C ALA A 506 -37.31 -21.44 -4.37
N LEU A 507 -36.13 -20.81 -4.31
CA LEU A 507 -35.39 -20.38 -5.49
C LEU A 507 -34.94 -21.57 -6.36
N LEU A 508 -34.40 -22.62 -5.73
CA LEU A 508 -34.02 -23.85 -6.44
C LEU A 508 -35.25 -24.54 -7.05
N ALA A 509 -36.41 -24.45 -6.39
CA ALA A 509 -37.68 -24.97 -6.90
C ALA A 509 -38.19 -24.18 -8.12
N GLU A 510 -38.07 -22.86 -8.10
CA GLU A 510 -38.42 -21.97 -9.22
C GLU A 510 -37.61 -22.29 -10.48
N HIS A 511 -36.31 -22.55 -10.32
CA HIS A 511 -35.38 -22.79 -11.43
C HIS A 511 -35.02 -24.29 -11.61
N GLN A 512 -35.96 -25.20 -11.35
CA GLN A 512 -35.72 -26.65 -11.46
C GLN A 512 -35.29 -27.09 -12.86
N ASP A 513 -35.85 -26.49 -13.91
CA ASP A 513 -35.50 -26.86 -15.30
C ASP A 513 -34.05 -26.51 -15.63
N VAL A 514 -33.60 -25.34 -15.16
CA VAL A 514 -32.21 -24.86 -15.28
C VAL A 514 -31.26 -25.80 -14.55
N THR A 515 -31.62 -26.19 -13.32
CA THR A 515 -30.84 -27.17 -12.52
C THR A 515 -30.73 -28.51 -13.24
N ARG A 516 -31.84 -29.03 -13.78
CA ARG A 516 -31.88 -30.30 -14.50
C ARG A 516 -31.05 -30.25 -15.79
N GLN A 517 -31.06 -29.13 -16.49
CA GLN A 517 -30.26 -28.92 -17.68
C GLN A 517 -28.77 -28.83 -17.36
N LEU A 518 -28.38 -28.07 -16.33
CA LEU A 518 -27.00 -27.99 -15.84
C LEU A 518 -26.46 -29.37 -15.47
N ARG A 519 -27.24 -30.16 -14.73
CA ARG A 519 -26.89 -31.54 -14.39
C ARG A 519 -26.61 -32.39 -15.64
N ARG A 520 -27.54 -32.43 -16.60
CA ARG A 520 -27.36 -33.22 -17.83
C ARG A 520 -26.10 -32.82 -18.60
N LEU A 521 -25.79 -31.53 -18.63
CA LEU A 521 -24.62 -31.00 -19.33
C LEU A 521 -23.32 -31.35 -18.59
N LEU A 522 -23.29 -31.20 -17.27
CA LEU A 522 -22.11 -31.55 -16.47
C LEU A 522 -21.86 -33.07 -16.44
N ASP A 523 -22.93 -33.88 -16.41
CA ASP A 523 -22.88 -35.34 -16.55
C ASP A 523 -22.31 -35.73 -17.93
N ALA A 524 -22.74 -35.08 -19.01
CA ALA A 524 -22.22 -35.33 -20.36
C ALA A 524 -20.75 -34.92 -20.56
N LEU A 525 -20.25 -33.99 -19.73
CA LEU A 525 -18.86 -33.55 -19.71
C LEU A 525 -17.93 -34.47 -18.90
N GLN A 526 -18.48 -35.44 -18.16
CA GLN A 526 -17.65 -36.42 -17.49
C GLN A 526 -16.89 -37.26 -18.54
N PRO A 527 -15.56 -37.39 -18.45
CA PRO A 527 -14.85 -38.36 -19.25
C PRO A 527 -15.42 -39.74 -18.94
N GLN A 528 -15.82 -40.47 -20.00
CA GLN A 528 -16.39 -41.82 -19.88
C GLN A 528 -15.34 -42.79 -19.32
N GLY A 529 -15.23 -42.86 -17.99
CA GLY A 529 -14.47 -43.82 -17.22
C GLY A 529 -13.21 -44.39 -17.91
N VAL A 530 -13.27 -45.67 -18.25
CA VAL A 530 -12.15 -46.44 -18.78
C VAL A 530 -12.00 -46.19 -20.28
N GLN A 531 -11.00 -45.40 -20.69
CA GLN A 531 -10.64 -45.20 -22.08
C GLN A 531 -9.68 -46.30 -22.54
N ARG A 532 -10.11 -47.15 -23.48
CA ARG A 532 -9.25 -48.15 -24.15
C ARG A 532 -8.56 -47.51 -25.35
N ILE A 533 -7.27 -47.25 -25.23
CA ILE A 533 -6.43 -46.78 -26.33
C ILE A 533 -5.99 -48.01 -27.12
N ARG A 534 -6.40 -48.11 -28.39
CA ARG A 534 -6.10 -49.23 -29.29
C ARG A 534 -4.92 -48.91 -30.20
N LYS A 535 -4.41 -49.92 -30.90
CA LYS A 535 -3.28 -49.80 -31.85
C LYS A 535 -2.00 -49.26 -31.22
N LEU A 536 -1.59 -49.85 -30.10
CA LEU A 536 -0.30 -49.59 -29.49
C LEU A 536 0.66 -50.76 -29.78
N GLU A 537 1.96 -50.50 -29.87
CA GLU A 537 2.97 -51.57 -29.95
C GLU A 537 3.13 -52.25 -28.59
N ASN A 538 3.04 -51.47 -27.50
CA ASN A 538 3.09 -51.94 -26.12
C ASN A 538 1.82 -51.50 -25.38
N GLY A 539 1.16 -52.41 -24.67
CA GLY A 539 -0.08 -52.16 -23.93
C GLY A 539 -0.29 -53.17 -22.80
N ASP A 540 -1.40 -53.01 -22.08
CA ASP A 540 -1.74 -53.86 -20.93
C ASP A 540 -2.48 -55.14 -21.35
N ASP A 541 -3.06 -55.15 -22.56
CA ASP A 541 -3.85 -56.27 -23.12
C ASP A 541 -3.78 -56.28 -24.66
N VAL A 542 -4.22 -57.37 -25.29
CA VAL A 542 -4.18 -57.56 -26.75
C VAL A 542 -5.49 -57.10 -27.40
N ASP A 543 -5.38 -56.27 -28.45
CA ASP A 543 -6.52 -55.98 -29.32
C ASP A 543 -6.74 -57.14 -30.30
N LEU A 544 -7.69 -58.01 -29.98
CA LEU A 544 -8.00 -59.21 -30.76
C LEU A 544 -8.30 -58.90 -32.24
N ASP A 545 -8.98 -57.79 -32.54
CA ASP A 545 -9.32 -57.43 -33.92
C ASP A 545 -8.05 -57.03 -34.70
N ALA A 546 -7.14 -56.29 -34.07
CA ALA A 546 -5.86 -55.91 -34.66
C ALA A 546 -4.93 -57.12 -34.80
N ALA A 547 -4.88 -58.00 -33.79
CA ALA A 547 -4.10 -59.23 -33.81
C ALA A 547 -4.57 -60.21 -34.90
N VAL A 548 -5.88 -60.36 -35.08
CA VAL A 548 -6.46 -61.20 -36.15
C VAL A 548 -6.08 -60.63 -37.52
N ARG A 549 -6.18 -59.30 -37.72
CA ARG A 549 -5.76 -58.69 -38.99
C ARG A 549 -4.26 -58.87 -39.25
N ALA A 550 -3.42 -58.63 -38.25
CA ALA A 550 -1.98 -58.86 -38.36
C ALA A 550 -1.65 -60.33 -38.69
N ALA A 551 -2.40 -61.29 -38.12
CA ALA A 551 -2.26 -62.71 -38.44
C ALA A 551 -2.71 -63.04 -39.88
N VAL A 552 -3.79 -62.40 -40.36
CA VAL A 552 -4.26 -62.53 -41.75
C VAL A 552 -3.24 -61.95 -42.74
N ASP A 553 -2.74 -60.74 -42.49
CA ASP A 553 -1.73 -60.09 -43.34
C ASP A 553 -0.43 -60.92 -43.42
N ARG A 554 -0.01 -61.48 -42.27
CA ARG A 554 1.15 -62.38 -42.21
C ARG A 554 0.94 -63.66 -43.02
N ARG A 555 -0.28 -64.25 -43.01
CA ARG A 555 -0.62 -65.42 -43.85
C ARG A 555 -0.70 -65.08 -45.34
N LEU A 556 -1.04 -63.84 -45.69
CA LEU A 556 -1.09 -63.34 -47.06
C LEU A 556 0.29 -62.84 -47.58
N GLY A 557 1.36 -62.95 -46.78
CA GLY A 557 2.71 -62.49 -47.16
C GLY A 557 2.89 -60.97 -47.17
N ARG A 558 1.98 -60.21 -46.53
CA ARG A 558 2.06 -58.75 -46.38
C ARG A 558 2.72 -58.39 -45.05
N GLN A 559 3.32 -57.20 -44.96
CA GLN A 559 3.89 -56.70 -43.71
C GLN A 559 2.76 -56.29 -42.74
N PRO A 560 2.61 -56.96 -41.58
CA PRO A 560 1.55 -56.65 -40.63
C PRO A 560 1.89 -55.38 -39.81
N ASP A 561 0.86 -54.63 -39.39
CA ASP A 561 1.03 -53.51 -38.45
C ASP A 561 1.42 -54.06 -37.06
N PRO A 562 2.57 -53.66 -36.47
CA PRO A 562 3.02 -54.14 -35.16
C PRO A 562 2.12 -53.67 -33.99
N ARG A 563 1.22 -52.72 -34.24
CA ARG A 563 0.34 -52.11 -33.23
C ARG A 563 -0.88 -52.96 -32.90
N VAL A 564 -0.67 -54.10 -32.23
CA VAL A 564 -1.73 -55.07 -31.86
C VAL A 564 -2.16 -55.00 -30.39
N MET A 565 -1.58 -54.11 -29.59
CA MET A 565 -1.87 -53.97 -28.17
C MET A 565 -2.88 -52.86 -27.90
N LEU A 566 -3.54 -52.94 -26.75
CA LEU A 566 -4.38 -51.87 -26.19
C LEU A 566 -3.97 -51.55 -24.74
N ARG A 567 -4.20 -50.31 -24.33
CA ARG A 567 -3.92 -49.83 -22.97
C ARG A 567 -5.21 -49.30 -22.35
N THR A 568 -5.43 -49.66 -21.09
CA THR A 568 -6.67 -49.32 -20.38
C THR A 568 -6.38 -48.15 -19.43
N GLN A 569 -6.70 -46.91 -19.83
CA GLN A 569 -6.55 -45.75 -18.97
C GLN A 569 -7.87 -45.43 -18.26
N ARG A 570 -7.87 -45.48 -16.93
CA ARG A 570 -8.93 -44.90 -16.10
C ARG A 570 -8.68 -43.40 -15.99
N LYS A 571 -9.49 -42.58 -16.66
CA LYS A 571 -9.50 -41.13 -16.40
C LYS A 571 -10.52 -40.85 -15.31
N VAL A 572 -10.05 -40.63 -14.08
CA VAL A 572 -10.89 -40.18 -12.97
C VAL A 572 -10.89 -38.66 -12.99
N ARG A 573 -12.07 -38.05 -13.03
CA ARG A 573 -12.26 -36.61 -12.87
C ARG A 573 -11.96 -36.26 -11.42
N ASP A 574 -10.98 -35.40 -11.20
CA ASP A 574 -10.58 -34.93 -9.86
C ASP A 574 -10.40 -33.41 -9.89
N ILE A 575 -11.53 -32.71 -9.73
CA ILE A 575 -11.63 -31.25 -9.80
C ILE A 575 -12.09 -30.73 -8.43
N ALA A 576 -11.42 -29.69 -7.94
CA ALA A 576 -11.87 -28.89 -6.80
C ALA A 576 -12.27 -27.49 -7.27
N VAL A 577 -13.45 -27.03 -6.86
CA VAL A 577 -14.01 -25.73 -7.28
C VAL A 577 -14.24 -24.83 -6.07
N LEU A 578 -13.64 -23.64 -6.04
CA LEU A 578 -13.97 -22.61 -5.05
C LEU A 578 -14.78 -21.52 -5.75
N VAL A 579 -16.00 -21.26 -5.29
CA VAL A 579 -16.81 -20.12 -5.73
C VAL A 579 -16.58 -18.97 -4.75
N LEU A 580 -16.03 -17.86 -5.23
CA LEU A 580 -15.75 -16.65 -4.47
C LEU A 580 -16.74 -15.55 -4.89
N LEU A 581 -17.62 -15.16 -3.96
CA LEU A 581 -18.66 -14.17 -4.18
C LEU A 581 -18.18 -12.78 -3.75
N ASP A 582 -18.37 -11.79 -4.62
CA ASP A 582 -18.26 -10.39 -4.25
C ASP A 582 -19.53 -9.96 -3.49
N LEU A 583 -19.36 -9.46 -2.27
CA LEU A 583 -20.44 -9.03 -1.38
C LEU A 583 -20.45 -7.51 -1.18
N SER A 584 -19.99 -6.74 -2.18
CA SER A 584 -19.88 -5.28 -2.11
C SER A 584 -21.23 -4.55 -2.19
N ALA A 585 -21.24 -3.24 -1.92
CA ALA A 585 -22.44 -2.41 -1.92
C ALA A 585 -23.16 -2.34 -3.28
N SER A 586 -22.44 -2.46 -4.41
CA SER A 586 -23.03 -2.47 -5.76
C SER A 586 -23.95 -3.66 -5.98
N THR A 587 -23.80 -4.74 -5.20
CA THR A 587 -24.68 -5.91 -5.31
C THR A 587 -26.12 -5.61 -4.88
N GLN A 588 -26.38 -4.49 -4.18
CA GLN A 588 -27.74 -4.05 -3.87
C GLN A 588 -28.42 -3.32 -5.03
N ASP A 589 -27.69 -2.97 -6.10
CA ASP A 589 -28.26 -2.28 -7.24
C ASP A 589 -29.25 -3.18 -8.01
N ARG A 590 -30.24 -2.56 -8.64
CA ARG A 590 -31.19 -3.25 -9.51
C ARG A 590 -30.59 -3.42 -10.89
N LEU A 591 -30.73 -4.60 -11.49
CA LEU A 591 -30.30 -4.80 -12.87
C LEU A 591 -31.09 -3.90 -13.83
N PRO A 592 -30.45 -3.30 -14.85
CA PRO A 592 -31.17 -2.55 -15.89
C PRO A 592 -32.20 -3.45 -16.60
N GLY A 593 -33.49 -3.18 -16.37
CA GLY A 593 -34.60 -3.94 -16.97
C GLY A 593 -35.10 -5.16 -16.19
N SER A 594 -34.70 -5.32 -14.92
CA SER A 594 -35.23 -6.35 -14.00
C SER A 594 -35.71 -5.72 -12.68
N GLU A 595 -36.71 -6.31 -12.04
CA GLU A 595 -37.12 -5.90 -10.68
C GLU A 595 -36.25 -6.54 -9.59
N ARG A 596 -35.45 -7.56 -9.91
CA ARG A 596 -34.57 -8.27 -8.98
C ARG A 596 -33.25 -7.51 -8.76
N THR A 597 -32.72 -7.62 -7.55
CA THR A 597 -31.40 -7.07 -7.20
C THR A 597 -30.27 -7.94 -7.76
N VAL A 598 -29.09 -7.36 -7.95
CA VAL A 598 -27.87 -8.10 -8.34
C VAL A 598 -27.55 -9.18 -7.29
N LEU A 599 -27.75 -8.89 -6.00
CA LEU A 599 -27.56 -9.83 -4.91
C LEU A 599 -28.46 -11.06 -5.01
N GLU A 600 -29.74 -10.87 -5.34
CA GLU A 600 -30.69 -11.97 -5.58
C GLU A 600 -30.25 -12.84 -6.76
N LEU A 601 -29.77 -12.20 -7.84
CA LEU A 601 -29.26 -12.91 -9.01
C LEU A 601 -28.00 -13.73 -8.69
N THR A 602 -27.05 -13.13 -7.95
CA THR A 602 -25.82 -13.80 -7.47
C THR A 602 -26.16 -14.95 -6.54
N ARG A 603 -27.11 -14.75 -5.62
CA ARG A 603 -27.63 -15.81 -4.73
C ARG A 603 -28.23 -16.95 -5.55
N ALA A 604 -29.05 -16.62 -6.54
CA ALA A 604 -29.68 -17.59 -7.43
C ALA A 604 -28.66 -18.41 -8.20
N ALA A 605 -27.75 -17.73 -8.89
CA ALA A 605 -26.69 -18.35 -9.68
C ALA A 605 -25.81 -19.26 -8.83
N THR A 606 -25.44 -18.81 -7.63
CA THR A 606 -24.60 -19.56 -6.70
C THR A 606 -25.30 -20.79 -6.15
N ALA A 607 -26.59 -20.69 -5.79
CA ALA A 607 -27.38 -21.81 -5.31
C ALA A 607 -27.52 -22.88 -6.40
N LEU A 608 -27.85 -22.48 -7.63
CA LEU A 608 -28.00 -23.39 -8.78
C LEU A 608 -26.67 -24.06 -9.13
N LEU A 609 -25.58 -23.29 -9.12
CA LEU A 609 -24.25 -23.81 -9.37
C LEU A 609 -23.81 -24.79 -8.28
N GLY A 610 -23.98 -24.43 -7.00
CA GLY A 610 -23.67 -25.29 -5.87
C GLY A 610 -24.44 -26.61 -5.92
N GLN A 611 -25.74 -26.54 -6.26
CA GLN A 611 -26.58 -27.73 -6.47
C GLN A 611 -26.09 -28.58 -7.64
N ALA A 612 -25.73 -27.97 -8.77
CA ALA A 612 -25.23 -28.68 -9.94
C ALA A 612 -23.88 -29.37 -9.68
N ILE A 613 -22.93 -28.68 -9.03
CA ILE A 613 -21.62 -29.23 -8.68
C ILE A 613 -21.76 -30.37 -7.66
N HIS A 614 -22.63 -30.18 -6.65
CA HIS A 614 -22.90 -31.21 -5.65
C HIS A 614 -23.45 -32.50 -6.28
N GLN A 615 -24.38 -32.38 -7.24
CA GLN A 615 -24.97 -33.54 -7.93
C GLN A 615 -23.97 -34.29 -8.81
N VAL A 616 -22.99 -33.59 -9.39
CA VAL A 616 -21.92 -34.18 -10.20
C VAL A 616 -20.89 -34.91 -9.32
N GLY A 617 -20.75 -34.49 -8.06
CA GLY A 617 -19.86 -35.12 -7.07
C GLY A 617 -18.46 -34.50 -6.99
N ASP A 618 -18.24 -33.33 -7.59
CA ASP A 618 -16.96 -32.61 -7.44
C ASP A 618 -16.86 -31.94 -6.06
N ARG A 619 -15.63 -31.81 -5.54
CA ARG A 619 -15.38 -31.11 -4.27
C ARG A 619 -15.50 -29.60 -4.49
N PHE A 620 -16.30 -28.91 -3.68
CA PHE A 620 -16.43 -27.47 -3.83
C PHE A 620 -16.53 -26.70 -2.52
N ALA A 621 -16.22 -25.41 -2.55
CA ALA A 621 -16.41 -24.46 -1.47
C ALA A 621 -17.10 -23.19 -1.99
N ILE A 622 -17.85 -22.49 -1.14
CA ILE A 622 -18.50 -21.22 -1.43
C ILE A 622 -18.10 -20.23 -0.34
N HIS A 623 -17.33 -19.22 -0.73
CA HIS A 623 -16.86 -18.14 0.13
C HIS A 623 -17.32 -16.80 -0.46
N GLY A 624 -17.30 -15.74 0.34
CA GLY A 624 -17.53 -14.38 -0.13
C GLY A 624 -16.60 -13.39 0.55
N PHE A 625 -16.54 -12.18 0.00
CA PHE A 625 -15.68 -11.13 0.54
C PHE A 625 -16.30 -9.74 0.34
N CYS A 626 -15.93 -8.83 1.23
CA CYS A 626 -16.13 -7.39 1.08
C CYS A 626 -14.99 -6.66 1.81
N SER A 627 -14.75 -5.40 1.52
CA SER A 627 -13.65 -4.65 2.13
C SER A 627 -14.03 -3.26 2.61
N ASP A 628 -13.38 -2.84 3.70
CA ASP A 628 -13.41 -1.48 4.22
C ASP A 628 -11.96 -1.00 4.44
N GLY A 629 -11.30 -0.66 3.33
CA GLY A 629 -9.89 -0.36 3.28
C GLY A 629 -8.97 -1.59 3.43
N ARG A 630 -7.66 -1.34 3.37
CA ARG A 630 -6.65 -2.41 3.40
C ARG A 630 -6.60 -3.20 4.70
N HIS A 631 -6.97 -2.59 5.82
CA HIS A 631 -6.89 -3.24 7.13
C HIS A 631 -8.09 -4.12 7.44
N ASN A 632 -9.18 -4.00 6.68
CA ASN A 632 -10.43 -4.70 6.95
C ASN A 632 -11.00 -5.33 5.68
N VAL A 633 -10.33 -6.35 5.15
CA VAL A 633 -10.92 -7.22 4.14
C VAL A 633 -11.66 -8.35 4.83
N PHE A 634 -12.99 -8.29 4.84
CA PHE A 634 -13.83 -9.32 5.46
C PHE A 634 -14.01 -10.50 4.52
N TYR A 635 -13.83 -11.72 5.04
CA TYR A 635 -13.93 -12.96 4.27
C TYR A 635 -14.91 -13.92 4.93
N GLU A 636 -15.99 -14.24 4.25
CA GLU A 636 -17.08 -15.07 4.76
C GLU A 636 -17.07 -16.46 4.13
N ARG A 637 -17.18 -17.51 4.96
CA ARG A 637 -17.20 -18.91 4.49
C ARG A 637 -18.60 -19.49 4.63
N PHE A 638 -19.34 -19.51 3.51
CA PHE A 638 -20.69 -20.09 3.48
C PHE A 638 -20.64 -21.62 3.55
N LYS A 639 -19.74 -22.25 2.78
CA LYS A 639 -19.52 -23.70 2.73
C LYS A 639 -18.07 -24.04 2.42
N ASP A 640 -17.43 -24.87 3.24
CA ASP A 640 -16.07 -25.38 3.01
C ASP A 640 -16.05 -26.71 2.27
N PHE A 641 -14.88 -27.12 1.76
CA PHE A 641 -14.72 -28.36 0.97
C PHE A 641 -15.24 -29.62 1.68
N GLU A 642 -14.96 -29.79 2.98
CA GLU A 642 -15.40 -30.97 3.73
C GLU A 642 -16.89 -30.93 4.14
N GLN A 643 -17.53 -29.77 4.06
CA GLN A 643 -18.92 -29.62 4.50
C GLN A 643 -19.90 -30.14 3.44
N PRO A 644 -20.99 -30.82 3.83
CA PRO A 644 -22.04 -31.21 2.90
C PRO A 644 -22.83 -30.00 2.41
N TRP A 645 -23.40 -30.10 1.20
CA TRP A 645 -24.37 -29.13 0.70
C TRP A 645 -25.75 -29.40 1.32
N GLY A 646 -25.99 -28.83 2.51
CA GLY A 646 -27.21 -29.02 3.29
C GLY A 646 -27.79 -27.72 3.84
N GLU A 647 -28.74 -27.83 4.77
CA GLU A 647 -29.50 -26.70 5.33
C GLU A 647 -28.62 -25.58 5.87
N LEU A 648 -27.53 -25.89 6.58
CA LEU A 648 -26.64 -24.88 7.14
C LEU A 648 -25.95 -24.03 6.05
N ALA A 649 -25.51 -24.65 4.95
CA ALA A 649 -24.89 -23.94 3.84
C ALA A 649 -25.90 -23.05 3.11
N LYS A 650 -27.14 -23.55 2.93
CA LYS A 650 -28.26 -22.77 2.36
C LYS A 650 -28.65 -21.60 3.26
N ALA A 651 -28.76 -21.81 4.57
CA ALA A 651 -29.10 -20.78 5.54
C ALA A 651 -28.05 -19.66 5.58
N ARG A 652 -26.75 -20.00 5.54
CA ARG A 652 -25.67 -19.02 5.42
C ARG A 652 -25.75 -18.23 4.12
N LEU A 653 -26.06 -18.90 3.00
CA LEU A 653 -26.23 -18.24 1.70
C LEU A 653 -27.48 -17.33 1.67
N ALA A 654 -28.56 -17.72 2.35
CA ALA A 654 -29.76 -16.91 2.51
C ALA A 654 -29.49 -15.63 3.33
N GLY A 655 -28.64 -15.73 4.35
CA GLY A 655 -28.20 -14.61 5.18
C GLY A 655 -27.20 -13.67 4.51
N MET A 656 -26.83 -13.91 3.25
CA MET A 656 -25.89 -13.09 2.48
C MET A 656 -26.40 -11.66 2.30
N GLN A 657 -25.57 -10.67 2.62
CA GLN A 657 -25.88 -9.24 2.50
C GLN A 657 -24.73 -8.51 1.78
N GLY A 658 -25.05 -7.70 0.77
CA GLY A 658 -24.09 -6.84 0.09
C GLY A 658 -23.78 -5.58 0.91
N ARG A 659 -22.52 -5.29 1.21
CA ARG A 659 -22.07 -4.09 1.95
C ARG A 659 -20.63 -3.72 1.55
N LEU A 660 -20.25 -2.45 1.76
CA LEU A 660 -18.86 -1.97 1.66
C LEU A 660 -18.25 -2.08 0.24
N SER A 661 -16.93 -2.21 0.13
CA SER A 661 -16.16 -2.11 -1.12
C SER A 661 -15.59 -3.47 -1.59
N THR A 662 -14.82 -3.47 -2.68
CA THR A 662 -14.31 -4.65 -3.39
C THR A 662 -12.78 -4.66 -3.52
N ARG A 663 -12.07 -5.24 -2.53
CA ARG A 663 -10.62 -5.53 -2.63
C ARG A 663 -10.33 -6.96 -3.08
N MET A 664 -10.67 -7.24 -4.34
CA MET A 664 -10.65 -8.59 -4.91
C MET A 664 -9.29 -9.28 -4.89
N GLY A 665 -8.17 -8.56 -5.09
CA GLY A 665 -6.83 -9.17 -5.13
C GLY A 665 -6.47 -9.92 -3.85
N ALA A 666 -6.74 -9.31 -2.69
CA ALA A 666 -6.55 -9.95 -1.38
C ALA A 666 -7.45 -11.17 -1.19
N ALA A 667 -8.72 -11.08 -1.59
CA ALA A 667 -9.65 -12.19 -1.53
C ALA A 667 -9.24 -13.37 -2.44
N ILE A 668 -8.71 -13.09 -3.65
CA ILE A 668 -8.17 -14.09 -4.57
C ILE A 668 -6.95 -14.79 -3.97
N ARG A 669 -6.01 -14.05 -3.36
CA ARG A 669 -4.85 -14.65 -2.67
C ARG A 669 -5.29 -15.56 -1.53
N HIS A 670 -6.25 -15.11 -0.72
CA HIS A 670 -6.79 -15.89 0.39
C HIS A 670 -7.55 -17.15 -0.09
N ALA A 671 -8.36 -17.02 -1.14
CA ALA A 671 -9.04 -18.15 -1.77
C ALA A 671 -8.04 -19.16 -2.37
N GLY A 672 -7.00 -18.67 -3.05
CA GLY A 672 -5.91 -19.47 -3.61
C GLY A 672 -5.17 -20.28 -2.54
N HIS A 673 -4.94 -19.68 -1.37
CA HIS A 673 -4.35 -20.36 -0.21
C HIS A 673 -5.20 -21.55 0.29
N HIS A 674 -6.52 -21.38 0.40
CA HIS A 674 -7.42 -22.48 0.79
C HIS A 674 -7.49 -23.56 -0.28
N LEU A 675 -7.64 -23.17 -1.55
CA LEU A 675 -7.77 -24.10 -2.67
C LEU A 675 -6.45 -24.86 -2.94
N GLY A 676 -5.30 -24.24 -2.67
CA GLY A 676 -3.97 -24.85 -2.78
C GLY A 676 -3.74 -26.00 -1.79
N ARG A 677 -4.44 -26.00 -0.65
CA ARG A 677 -4.41 -27.08 0.36
C ARG A 677 -5.20 -28.32 -0.06
N VAL A 678 -6.11 -28.17 -1.03
CA VAL A 678 -6.91 -29.30 -1.53
C VAL A 678 -6.08 -30.12 -2.50
N ALA A 679 -5.94 -31.42 -2.19
CA ALA A 679 -5.34 -32.39 -3.08
C ALA A 679 -6.33 -32.74 -4.21
N ALA A 680 -6.29 -32.00 -5.32
CA ALA A 680 -7.08 -32.24 -6.53
C ALA A 680 -6.20 -32.03 -7.78
N ALA A 681 -6.39 -32.86 -8.81
CA ALA A 681 -5.63 -32.77 -10.05
C ALA A 681 -5.85 -31.45 -10.81
N ARG A 682 -7.06 -30.89 -10.74
CA ARG A 682 -7.40 -29.56 -11.26
C ARG A 682 -8.07 -28.73 -10.18
N ARG A 683 -7.67 -27.47 -10.06
CA ARG A 683 -8.20 -26.52 -9.07
C ARG A 683 -8.77 -25.31 -9.81
N LEU A 684 -10.05 -25.05 -9.64
CA LEU A 684 -10.77 -23.94 -10.28
C LEU A 684 -11.20 -22.94 -9.21
N LEU A 685 -10.83 -21.67 -9.40
CA LEU A 685 -11.33 -20.54 -8.62
C LEU A 685 -12.32 -19.77 -9.48
N LEU A 686 -13.61 -19.81 -9.13
CA LEU A 686 -14.67 -19.09 -9.82
C LEU A 686 -15.01 -17.82 -9.05
N VAL A 687 -14.63 -16.67 -9.57
CA VAL A 687 -14.92 -15.35 -8.98
C VAL A 687 -16.22 -14.84 -9.56
N VAL A 688 -17.23 -14.57 -8.72
CA VAL A 688 -18.51 -13.99 -9.12
C VAL A 688 -18.56 -12.55 -8.61
N THR A 689 -18.59 -11.59 -9.53
CA THR A 689 -18.54 -10.16 -9.20
C THR A 689 -19.46 -9.36 -10.12
N ASP A 690 -19.94 -8.24 -9.64
CA ASP A 690 -20.79 -7.30 -10.38
C ASP A 690 -20.06 -6.01 -10.75
N GLY A 691 -18.79 -5.83 -10.35
CA GLY A 691 -18.11 -4.55 -10.46
C GLY A 691 -16.58 -4.60 -10.59
N GLU A 692 -16.01 -3.42 -10.82
CA GLU A 692 -14.56 -3.20 -10.82
C GLU A 692 -14.00 -3.26 -9.39
N PRO A 693 -12.78 -3.79 -9.19
CA PRO A 693 -12.09 -3.67 -7.91
C PRO A 693 -11.94 -2.20 -7.49
N ALA A 694 -12.54 -1.83 -6.37
CA ALA A 694 -12.57 -0.48 -5.82
C ALA A 694 -12.63 -0.55 -4.30
N ASP A 695 -11.90 0.32 -3.59
CA ASP A 695 -11.90 0.38 -2.13
C ASP A 695 -11.82 1.84 -1.66
N VAL A 696 -12.29 2.13 -0.45
CA VAL A 696 -12.41 3.50 0.10
C VAL A 696 -11.06 4.20 0.28
N ASP A 697 -10.01 3.43 0.52
CA ASP A 697 -8.64 3.92 0.77
C ASP A 697 -7.81 4.04 -0.52
N VAL A 698 -8.25 3.43 -1.62
CA VAL A 698 -7.54 3.45 -2.91
C VAL A 698 -8.26 4.37 -3.90
N ARG A 699 -7.65 5.51 -4.17
CA ARG A 699 -8.24 6.55 -5.06
C ARG A 699 -8.14 6.21 -6.53
N ASP A 700 -7.10 5.45 -6.91
CA ASP A 700 -6.80 5.06 -8.28
C ASP A 700 -7.44 3.71 -8.64
N PRO A 701 -8.43 3.66 -9.56
CA PRO A 701 -9.08 2.43 -9.97
C PRO A 701 -8.13 1.49 -10.73
N ALA A 702 -7.05 1.99 -11.33
CA ALA A 702 -6.07 1.13 -11.98
C ALA A 702 -5.30 0.30 -10.95
N TYR A 703 -5.08 0.84 -9.74
CA TYR A 703 -4.28 0.19 -8.72
C TYR A 703 -4.83 -1.18 -8.33
N LEU A 704 -6.09 -1.26 -7.89
CA LEU A 704 -6.68 -2.54 -7.48
C LEU A 704 -6.91 -3.49 -8.66
N ARG A 705 -7.01 -2.98 -9.89
CA ARG A 705 -7.04 -3.82 -11.10
C ARG A 705 -5.69 -4.47 -11.38
N HIS A 706 -4.60 -3.71 -11.25
CA HIS A 706 -3.25 -4.25 -11.38
C HIS A 706 -2.91 -5.20 -10.23
N ASP A 707 -3.35 -4.90 -9.00
CA ASP A 707 -3.22 -5.82 -7.87
C ASP A 707 -4.01 -7.11 -8.10
N ALA A 708 -5.27 -7.02 -8.50
CA ALA A 708 -6.09 -8.19 -8.83
C ALA A 708 -5.46 -9.02 -9.96
N ARG A 709 -4.87 -8.37 -10.96
CA ARG A 709 -4.11 -9.06 -12.02
C ARG A 709 -2.91 -9.82 -11.46
N ARG A 710 -2.11 -9.17 -10.60
CA ARG A 710 -0.96 -9.81 -9.94
C ARG A 710 -1.40 -10.98 -9.05
N ALA A 711 -2.51 -10.83 -8.34
CA ALA A 711 -3.11 -11.90 -7.53
C ALA A 711 -3.55 -13.08 -8.39
N VAL A 712 -4.19 -12.83 -9.54
CA VAL A 712 -4.53 -13.86 -10.55
C VAL A 712 -3.28 -14.59 -11.04
N ASP A 713 -2.24 -13.87 -11.43
CA ASP A 713 -0.99 -14.47 -11.90
C ASP A 713 -0.31 -15.30 -10.78
N THR A 714 -0.43 -14.86 -9.52
CA THR A 714 0.08 -15.56 -8.34
C THR A 714 -0.63 -16.90 -8.11
N VAL A 715 -1.96 -16.94 -8.18
CA VAL A 715 -2.71 -18.19 -7.98
C VAL A 715 -2.57 -19.13 -9.18
N VAL A 716 -2.40 -18.61 -10.39
CA VAL A 716 -2.06 -19.40 -11.59
C VAL A 716 -0.72 -20.11 -11.40
N ALA A 717 0.29 -19.42 -10.86
CA ALA A 717 1.58 -20.03 -10.54
C ALA A 717 1.48 -21.16 -9.49
N GLN A 718 0.44 -21.15 -8.64
CA GLN A 718 0.13 -22.21 -7.67
C GLN A 718 -0.68 -23.38 -8.26
N GLY A 719 -0.94 -23.36 -9.57
CA GLY A 719 -1.73 -24.39 -10.26
C GLY A 719 -3.26 -24.25 -10.05
N VAL A 720 -3.72 -23.09 -9.59
CA VAL A 720 -5.15 -22.74 -9.51
C VAL A 720 -5.53 -21.97 -10.77
N GLN A 721 -6.60 -22.37 -11.43
CA GLN A 721 -7.12 -21.66 -12.60
C GLN A 721 -8.25 -20.71 -12.16
N PRO A 722 -8.04 -19.38 -12.17
CA PRO A 722 -9.08 -18.41 -11.89
C PRO A 722 -9.97 -18.16 -13.12
N PHE A 723 -11.27 -18.01 -12.89
CA PHE A 723 -12.26 -17.70 -13.90
C PHE A 723 -13.28 -16.71 -13.35
N CYS A 724 -13.62 -15.66 -14.09
CA CYS A 724 -14.54 -14.61 -13.64
C CYS A 724 -15.93 -14.75 -14.28
N LEU A 725 -16.98 -14.79 -13.46
CA LEU A 725 -18.37 -14.60 -13.84
C LEU A 725 -18.76 -13.17 -13.47
N THR A 726 -19.00 -12.33 -14.47
CA THR A 726 -19.39 -10.93 -14.25
C THR A 726 -20.84 -10.68 -14.64
N LEU A 727 -21.55 -9.92 -13.81
CA LEU A 727 -22.95 -9.52 -14.07
C LEU A 727 -23.05 -8.13 -14.73
N ASP A 728 -21.92 -7.44 -14.92
CA ASP A 728 -21.87 -6.11 -15.54
C ASP A 728 -21.69 -6.23 -17.08
N PRO A 729 -22.65 -5.73 -17.89
CA PRO A 729 -22.54 -5.76 -19.36
C PRO A 729 -21.37 -4.94 -19.91
N ARG A 730 -20.78 -4.03 -19.12
CA ARG A 730 -19.64 -3.18 -19.51
C ARG A 730 -18.29 -3.76 -19.07
N ALA A 731 -18.29 -4.94 -18.46
CA ALA A 731 -17.13 -5.52 -17.79
C ALA A 731 -16.02 -6.04 -18.71
N ASP A 732 -16.29 -6.19 -20.01
CA ASP A 732 -15.35 -6.70 -21.01
C ASP A 732 -13.96 -6.04 -20.94
N ARG A 733 -13.88 -4.74 -20.67
CA ARG A 733 -12.62 -3.99 -20.73
C ARG A 733 -11.69 -4.25 -19.54
N TYR A 734 -12.21 -4.30 -18.31
CA TYR A 734 -11.37 -4.46 -17.13
C TYR A 734 -11.23 -5.93 -16.72
N VAL A 735 -12.27 -6.75 -16.89
CA VAL A 735 -12.19 -8.17 -16.53
C VAL A 735 -11.19 -8.90 -17.44
N ALA A 736 -11.16 -8.54 -18.73
CA ALA A 736 -10.18 -9.08 -19.66
C ALA A 736 -8.74 -8.69 -19.30
N SER A 737 -8.51 -7.52 -18.71
CA SER A 737 -7.16 -7.12 -18.27
C SER A 737 -6.73 -7.84 -16.98
N ILE A 738 -7.67 -8.17 -16.09
CA ILE A 738 -7.40 -8.89 -14.84
C ILE A 738 -7.26 -10.40 -15.09
N PHE A 739 -8.28 -11.07 -15.65
CA PHE A 739 -8.30 -12.53 -15.78
C PHE A 739 -7.73 -13.03 -17.12
N GLY A 740 -7.66 -12.16 -18.12
CA GLY A 740 -7.28 -12.51 -19.49
C GLY A 740 -8.49 -12.76 -20.40
N PRO A 741 -8.35 -12.61 -21.73
CA PRO A 741 -9.47 -12.58 -22.67
C PRO A 741 -10.25 -13.90 -22.84
N ARG A 742 -9.76 -15.01 -22.26
CA ARG A 742 -10.41 -16.34 -22.33
C ARG A 742 -10.94 -16.83 -20.98
N ASN A 743 -10.76 -16.06 -19.90
CA ASN A 743 -11.01 -16.50 -18.54
C ASN A 743 -12.14 -15.72 -17.85
N TYR A 744 -13.11 -15.22 -18.63
CA TYR A 744 -14.30 -14.59 -18.08
C TYR A 744 -15.55 -14.83 -18.92
N LEU A 745 -16.71 -14.63 -18.31
CA LEU A 745 -18.02 -14.72 -18.93
C LEU A 745 -18.95 -13.65 -18.33
N ILE A 746 -19.64 -12.91 -19.22
CA ILE A 746 -20.70 -11.97 -18.83
C ILE A 746 -22.02 -12.75 -18.73
N LEU A 747 -22.76 -12.50 -17.65
CA LEU A 747 -24.03 -13.14 -17.37
C LEU A 747 -25.10 -12.10 -17.07
N ASP A 748 -25.98 -11.88 -18.03
CA ASP A 748 -27.09 -10.91 -17.88
C ASP A 748 -28.31 -11.55 -17.20
N ARG A 749 -28.44 -12.88 -17.26
CA ARG A 749 -29.61 -13.64 -16.79
C ARG A 749 -29.24 -15.04 -16.32
N VAL A 750 -29.88 -15.52 -15.25
CA VAL A 750 -29.61 -16.85 -14.65
C VAL A 750 -29.85 -17.98 -15.63
N GLU A 751 -30.83 -17.85 -16.53
CA GLU A 751 -31.21 -18.88 -17.51
C GLU A 751 -30.08 -19.16 -18.52
N GLN A 752 -29.13 -18.24 -18.66
CA GLN A 752 -27.98 -18.42 -19.56
C GLN A 752 -26.87 -19.30 -18.94
N LEU A 753 -26.89 -19.55 -17.62
CA LEU A 753 -25.92 -20.42 -16.94
C LEU A 753 -25.82 -21.79 -17.65
N PRO A 754 -26.95 -22.48 -17.90
CA PRO A 754 -27.24 -23.35 -19.02
C PRO A 754 -26.15 -23.63 -20.03
N GLN A 755 -26.05 -22.62 -20.88
CA GLN A 755 -25.43 -22.69 -22.19
C GLN A 755 -23.94 -22.36 -22.10
N ARG A 756 -23.55 -21.59 -21.08
CA ARG A 756 -22.21 -21.01 -20.97
C ARG A 756 -21.29 -21.77 -20.00
N LEU A 757 -21.81 -22.27 -18.88
CA LEU A 757 -21.04 -23.01 -17.88
C LEU A 757 -20.34 -24.27 -18.43
N PRO A 758 -20.96 -25.07 -19.33
CA PRO A 758 -20.31 -26.25 -19.91
C PRO A 758 -19.05 -25.92 -20.71
N LEU A 759 -18.99 -24.75 -21.35
CA LEU A 759 -17.80 -24.29 -22.10
C LEU A 759 -16.60 -24.08 -21.16
N LEU A 760 -16.87 -23.68 -19.92
CA LEU A 760 -15.84 -23.51 -18.88
C LEU A 760 -15.27 -24.86 -18.47
N TYR A 761 -16.15 -25.81 -18.15
CA TYR A 761 -15.76 -27.15 -17.74
C TYR A 761 -15.09 -27.95 -18.88
N THR A 762 -15.49 -27.76 -20.14
CA THR A 762 -14.78 -28.37 -21.29
C THR A 762 -13.40 -27.78 -21.50
N ALA A 763 -13.22 -26.47 -21.33
CA ALA A 763 -11.90 -25.84 -21.43
C ALA A 763 -10.94 -26.34 -20.35
N LEU A 764 -11.46 -26.70 -19.18
CA LEU A 764 -10.71 -27.27 -18.04
C LEU A 764 -10.44 -28.77 -18.16
N ALA A 765 -11.31 -29.51 -18.85
CA ALA A 765 -11.21 -30.96 -19.03
C ALA A 765 -10.25 -31.40 -20.16
N ARG A 766 -9.72 -30.46 -20.96
CA ARG A 766 -8.77 -30.75 -22.06
C ARG A 766 -7.32 -30.86 -21.60
#